data_AF-A0AAZ1WW64-F1
#
_entry.id   AF-A0AAZ1WW64-F1
#
_cell.length_a   1.000
_cell.length_b   1.000
_cell.length_c   1.000
_cell.angle_alpha   90.00
_cell.angle_beta   90.00
_cell.angle_gamma   90.00
#
_symmetry.space_group_name_H-M   'P 1'
#
loop_
_entity.id
_entity.type
_entity.pdbx_description
1 polymer ?
#
loop_
_entity_poly.entity_id
_entity_poly.type
_entity_poly.pdbx_seq_one_letter_code
_entity_poly.pdbx_strand_id
1 'polypeptide(L)'
;MGNQAGRQEETESGVQTVKKSGIPAPRDMPSAITRDRSSLRDQLKSNSTKRLVSSASTSSLSTLTRQTRNSAKSRADAEGQEKSLLESQVKELLAEAKAKDLEISNLRMELQRCKGKASSASSSPSSNSVSPQEPAANREQGQMGEALVLVGELREKNGKFQRELAALREENQALKEKLLSLEASSICSTNTSTSSNPLVNGLSSDSSALQQHSLPCTASLLKTSGSSSSDITKGSPSPDSSEFEKIPSHSESASSGVSGSTDQAGAVNSARGQDISLQSLTEQIHKMEESHHSTSEELQATIQELADQQQVVQELTAENERLADEKRLLQTSLQQQRERLEVLAQKNETFAVRLQEQAQAQAQREEELGSQGPRLAELEQRYAELVESSRFEREKLVDIQQQLTGSLRALEEEHQEAQSQVRCLREELDRLQAQLDRELEAGGQAVQTAENQRATAEGLRLENSRLKAQVDIERQKVTELKAMQSASDNTELQTLLKTAHTERDKLGVELTELRQELLQAQAETEHVRASVSKVEAKCQQLQEQAEKRELELCNQVASLEEVGLQAENQVKEMKETIFELEDQVEQQRAVNCHTNQAVLDMENLVKKLEEQKAEAERQLKVMSRQMKDEKEEWRRFQADLQTAVVVANDIKVEAQQELRTLRRQLQEEQDRNAKLSADLEALQGVRISSGATFETKTAVEGH
;
A
#
# COMPACT_ATOMS: atom_id res chain seq x y z
N MET A 1 46.86 37.79 2.47
CA MET A 1 47.86 37.86 1.40
C MET A 1 47.14 38.18 0.09
N GLY A 2 47.41 39.35 -0.50
CA GLY A 2 47.12 39.75 -1.91
C GLY A 2 45.64 39.77 -2.32
N ASN A 3 44.90 40.88 -2.33
CA ASN A 3 44.96 42.10 -3.17
C ASN A 3 44.90 41.91 -4.70
N GLN A 4 43.92 42.63 -5.29
CA GLN A 4 43.92 43.33 -6.60
C GLN A 4 43.82 42.45 -7.86
N ALA A 5 43.25 42.87 -8.99
CA ALA A 5 42.57 44.07 -9.53
C ALA A 5 41.90 43.56 -10.84
N GLY A 6 41.03 44.25 -11.58
CA GLY A 6 40.72 45.66 -11.68
C GLY A 6 39.53 45.88 -12.62
N ARG A 7 39.13 47.14 -12.68
CA ARG A 7 37.99 47.73 -13.38
C ARG A 7 38.54 48.77 -14.37
N GLN A 8 37.99 48.84 -15.58
CA GLN A 8 37.98 50.01 -16.51
C GLN A 8 36.67 49.86 -17.33
N GLU A 9 35.64 50.70 -17.18
CA GLU A 9 35.43 52.08 -17.69
C GLU A 9 35.35 52.16 -19.23
N GLU A 10 34.13 52.29 -19.79
CA GLU A 10 33.49 53.51 -20.36
C GLU A 10 34.11 53.91 -21.73
N THR A 11 33.38 54.09 -22.84
CA THR A 11 32.55 55.28 -23.13
C THR A 11 31.86 55.18 -24.52
N GLU A 12 30.59 55.59 -24.55
CA GLU A 12 29.90 56.55 -25.46
C GLU A 12 29.91 56.50 -27.02
N SER A 13 28.68 56.59 -27.56
CA SER A 13 28.16 57.65 -28.48
C SER A 13 27.69 57.26 -29.91
N GLY A 14 26.57 57.90 -30.32
CA GLY A 14 26.11 58.08 -31.72
C GLY A 14 24.76 57.41 -32.06
N VAL A 15 23.56 57.97 -31.77
CA VAL A 15 22.81 59.09 -32.40
C VAL A 15 22.34 58.84 -33.86
N GLN A 16 21.01 58.86 -34.09
CA GLN A 16 20.21 59.57 -35.14
C GLN A 16 18.98 58.75 -35.61
N THR A 17 17.72 59.06 -35.26
CA THR A 17 16.74 60.12 -35.64
C THR A 17 15.65 59.68 -36.65
N VAL A 18 14.44 60.25 -36.45
CA VAL A 18 13.36 60.58 -37.40
C VAL A 18 12.00 59.82 -37.30
N LYS A 19 11.11 60.41 -36.48
CA LYS A 19 9.71 60.88 -36.73
C LYS A 19 8.87 60.23 -37.87
N LYS A 20 7.60 59.84 -37.56
CA LYS A 20 6.34 60.64 -37.72
C LYS A 20 5.08 59.79 -38.09
N SER A 21 4.05 59.86 -37.23
CA SER A 21 2.59 60.03 -37.43
C SER A 21 1.81 59.37 -38.60
N GLY A 22 0.62 58.82 -38.28
CA GLY A 22 -0.56 58.92 -39.15
C GLY A 22 -1.65 57.82 -39.01
N ILE A 23 -2.81 58.18 -38.46
CA ILE A 23 -4.12 57.46 -38.58
C ILE A 23 -4.70 57.79 -39.98
N PRO A 24 -5.45 56.90 -40.68
CA PRO A 24 -6.94 56.99 -40.67
C PRO A 24 -7.72 55.68 -40.95
N ALA A 25 -8.99 55.63 -40.54
CA ALA A 25 -10.11 54.89 -41.19
C ALA A 25 -11.08 55.94 -41.79
N PRO A 26 -12.25 55.66 -42.42
CA PRO A 26 -12.88 54.45 -43.02
C PRO A 26 -13.57 54.69 -44.42
N ARG A 27 -14.19 53.66 -45.04
CA ARG A 27 -15.48 53.62 -45.84
C ARG A 27 -15.51 52.82 -47.17
N ASP A 28 -16.53 51.93 -47.23
CA ASP A 28 -17.57 51.62 -48.25
C ASP A 28 -17.31 51.17 -49.71
N MET A 29 -17.71 49.90 -49.98
CA MET A 29 -18.50 49.26 -51.10
C MET A 29 -18.39 49.70 -52.58
N PRO A 30 -18.50 48.78 -53.57
CA PRO A 30 -19.82 48.42 -54.18
C PRO A 30 -19.98 46.92 -54.57
N SER A 31 -21.12 46.26 -54.32
CA SER A 31 -22.35 46.06 -55.14
C SER A 31 -22.30 45.03 -56.30
N ALA A 32 -23.42 44.28 -56.39
CA ALA A 32 -24.06 43.67 -57.58
C ALA A 32 -23.76 42.19 -57.94
N ILE A 33 -24.67 41.33 -58.42
CA ILE A 33 -26.14 41.26 -58.58
C ILE A 33 -26.48 39.80 -59.04
N THR A 34 -27.77 39.42 -59.03
CA THR A 34 -28.46 38.26 -59.69
C THR A 34 -28.55 36.93 -58.91
N ARG A 35 -29.66 36.17 -58.88
CA ARG A 35 -31.02 36.27 -59.46
C ARG A 35 -31.98 35.30 -58.74
N ASP A 36 -33.27 35.68 -58.72
CA ASP A 36 -34.47 34.97 -58.27
C ASP A 36 -34.69 33.53 -58.81
N ARG A 37 -35.40 32.69 -58.03
CA ARG A 37 -36.83 32.30 -58.28
C ARG A 37 -37.38 31.18 -57.36
N SER A 38 -38.34 31.58 -56.52
CA SER A 38 -39.69 31.00 -56.25
C SER A 38 -39.99 29.49 -56.43
N SER A 39 -40.67 28.90 -55.43
CA SER A 39 -42.03 28.27 -55.49
C SER A 39 -42.15 27.09 -54.51
N LEU A 40 -42.84 27.24 -53.37
CA LEU A 40 -44.23 26.82 -53.11
C LEU A 40 -44.54 25.35 -53.44
N ARG A 41 -44.88 24.55 -52.40
CA ARG A 41 -46.17 23.82 -52.34
C ARG A 41 -46.49 23.26 -50.94
N ASP A 42 -47.65 23.69 -50.44
CA ASP A 42 -48.44 23.10 -49.36
C ASP A 42 -48.75 21.61 -49.55
N GLN A 43 -48.87 20.86 -48.45
CA GLN A 43 -50.07 20.04 -48.20
C GLN A 43 -50.39 19.97 -46.70
N LEU A 44 -51.55 20.55 -46.37
CA LEU A 44 -52.32 20.38 -45.14
C LEU A 44 -53.01 19.00 -45.10
N LYS A 45 -53.23 18.47 -43.88
CA LYS A 45 -54.55 18.19 -43.24
C LYS A 45 -54.39 17.22 -42.05
N SER A 46 -54.66 17.68 -40.82
CA SER A 46 -55.90 17.44 -40.03
C SER A 46 -55.81 16.17 -39.15
N ASN A 47 -56.28 16.06 -37.90
CA ASN A 47 -57.01 16.92 -36.97
C ASN A 47 -56.98 16.28 -35.56
N SER A 48 -57.37 17.06 -34.54
CA SER A 48 -58.04 16.67 -33.28
C SER A 48 -57.27 16.86 -31.97
N THR A 49 -57.32 18.12 -31.50
CA THR A 49 -57.91 18.55 -30.22
C THR A 49 -58.03 17.52 -29.08
N LYS A 50 -57.31 17.78 -27.99
CA LYS A 50 -57.86 17.99 -26.62
C LYS A 50 -56.74 18.53 -25.71
N ARG A 51 -57.03 19.67 -25.08
CA ARG A 51 -56.18 20.34 -24.09
C ARG A 51 -56.03 19.47 -22.85
N LEU A 52 -54.82 19.36 -22.30
CA LEU A 52 -54.56 19.45 -20.85
C LEU A 52 -53.16 20.07 -20.65
N VAL A 53 -53.02 20.66 -19.47
CA VAL A 53 -52.14 21.76 -19.06
C VAL A 53 -50.68 21.33 -18.84
N SER A 54 -49.81 22.34 -18.97
CA SER A 54 -48.38 22.45 -18.65
C SER A 54 -47.83 21.60 -17.50
N SER A 55 -46.59 21.11 -17.65
CA SER A 55 -45.43 21.66 -16.93
C SER A 55 -44.12 20.94 -17.27
N ALA A 56 -43.05 21.73 -17.23
CA ALA A 56 -41.66 21.36 -17.43
C ALA A 56 -41.13 20.42 -16.33
N SER A 57 -40.25 19.50 -16.72
CA SER A 57 -38.86 19.42 -16.23
C SER A 57 -38.27 18.00 -16.33
N THR A 58 -37.04 17.97 -16.82
CA THR A 58 -35.92 17.07 -16.48
C THR A 58 -35.93 15.59 -16.92
N SER A 59 -34.90 15.31 -17.72
CA SER A 59 -33.99 14.15 -17.68
C SER A 59 -34.54 12.74 -17.95
N SER A 60 -34.27 12.21 -19.14
CA SER A 60 -33.81 10.83 -19.31
C SER A 60 -33.09 10.65 -20.66
N LEU A 61 -31.77 10.47 -20.65
CA LEU A 61 -31.07 9.77 -21.73
C LEU A 61 -30.20 8.69 -21.08
N SER A 62 -30.67 7.45 -21.20
CA SER A 62 -29.92 6.24 -20.86
C SER A 62 -30.38 5.13 -21.79
N THR A 63 -29.84 5.09 -23.00
CA THR A 63 -29.86 3.89 -23.85
C THR A 63 -28.71 3.94 -24.85
N LEU A 64 -27.62 3.21 -24.59
CA LEU A 64 -27.20 2.14 -25.49
C LEU A 64 -26.06 1.31 -24.87
N THR A 65 -26.39 0.06 -24.55
CA THR A 65 -25.43 -1.03 -24.39
C THR A 65 -25.77 -2.09 -25.44
N ARG A 66 -24.71 -2.67 -26.03
CA ARG A 66 -24.61 -3.86 -26.93
C ARG A 66 -24.56 -3.63 -28.45
N GLN A 67 -23.37 -3.86 -29.00
CA GLN A 67 -23.01 -4.83 -30.07
C GLN A 67 -21.46 -4.84 -30.17
N THR A 68 -20.72 -5.79 -29.59
CA THR A 68 -20.27 -7.09 -30.14
C THR A 68 -19.58 -7.03 -31.51
N ARG A 69 -18.23 -7.15 -31.47
CA ARG A 69 -17.23 -7.70 -32.42
C ARG A 69 -17.41 -7.45 -33.95
N ASN A 70 -16.35 -6.95 -34.62
CA ASN A 70 -15.60 -7.60 -35.72
C ASN A 70 -14.62 -6.64 -36.45
N SER A 71 -13.35 -7.08 -36.56
CA SER A 71 -12.37 -6.88 -37.65
C SER A 71 -11.79 -5.50 -38.01
N ALA A 72 -10.49 -5.54 -38.29
CA ALA A 72 -9.57 -4.43 -38.57
C ALA A 72 -9.65 -3.87 -39.99
N LYS A 73 -9.77 -2.54 -40.15
CA LYS A 73 -9.02 -1.68 -41.10
C LYS A 73 -9.43 -0.19 -40.96
N SER A 74 -8.49 0.70 -41.30
CA SER A 74 -8.55 2.18 -41.44
C SER A 74 -8.89 3.02 -40.20
N ARG A 75 -7.86 3.25 -39.37
CA ARG A 75 -7.83 4.17 -38.21
C ARG A 75 -7.98 5.66 -38.57
N ALA A 76 -7.82 6.06 -39.83
CA ALA A 76 -7.79 7.48 -40.22
C ALA A 76 -9.17 8.12 -40.48
N ASP A 77 -10.17 7.37 -40.94
CA ASP A 77 -11.50 7.94 -41.26
C ASP A 77 -12.41 8.07 -40.01
N ALA A 78 -12.23 7.21 -39.01
CA ALA A 78 -12.98 7.27 -37.76
C ALA A 78 -12.60 8.51 -36.93
N GLU A 79 -11.31 8.84 -36.87
CA GLU A 79 -10.81 10.05 -36.21
C GLU A 79 -11.30 11.33 -36.92
N GLY A 80 -11.45 11.29 -38.25
CA GLY A 80 -12.02 12.40 -39.03
C GLY A 80 -13.52 12.63 -38.75
N GLN A 81 -14.30 11.56 -38.63
CA GLN A 81 -15.72 11.64 -38.28
C GLN A 81 -15.92 12.09 -36.83
N GLU A 82 -15.16 11.56 -35.89
CA GLU A 82 -15.19 11.98 -34.48
C GLU A 82 -14.78 13.44 -34.31
N LYS A 83 -13.73 13.89 -35.02
CA LYS A 83 -13.33 15.29 -35.06
C LYS A 83 -14.43 16.19 -35.66
N SER A 84 -15.12 15.74 -36.71
CA SER A 84 -16.23 16.52 -37.30
C SER A 84 -17.45 16.62 -36.37
N LEU A 85 -17.72 15.57 -35.58
CA LEU A 85 -18.77 15.57 -34.56
C LEU A 85 -18.42 16.49 -33.39
N LEU A 86 -17.18 16.43 -32.90
CA LEU A 86 -16.68 17.35 -31.87
C LEU A 86 -16.69 18.81 -32.38
N GLU A 87 -16.30 19.05 -33.63
CA GLU A 87 -16.35 20.39 -34.23
C GLU A 87 -17.81 20.90 -34.37
N SER A 88 -18.76 20.01 -34.69
CA SER A 88 -20.19 20.35 -34.70
C SER A 88 -20.70 20.66 -33.29
N GLN A 89 -20.30 19.87 -32.29
CA GLN A 89 -20.69 20.07 -30.89
C GLN A 89 -20.11 21.37 -30.33
N VAL A 90 -18.87 21.71 -30.67
CA VAL A 90 -18.26 23.01 -30.31
C VAL A 90 -19.00 24.16 -30.98
N LYS A 91 -19.40 24.02 -32.25
CA LYS A 91 -20.21 25.04 -32.95
C LYS A 91 -21.59 25.23 -32.32
N GLU A 92 -22.23 24.14 -31.90
CA GLU A 92 -23.52 24.18 -31.21
C GLU A 92 -23.41 24.84 -29.82
N LEU A 93 -22.41 24.45 -29.02
CA LEU A 93 -22.14 25.07 -27.72
C LEU A 93 -21.79 26.56 -27.85
N LEU A 94 -21.05 26.96 -28.89
CA LEU A 94 -20.79 28.37 -29.18
C LEU A 94 -22.05 29.13 -29.62
N ALA A 95 -22.95 28.48 -30.37
CA ALA A 95 -24.23 29.08 -30.73
C ALA A 95 -25.15 29.23 -29.52
N GLU A 96 -25.17 28.25 -28.62
CA GLU A 96 -25.91 28.28 -27.37
C GLU A 96 -25.36 29.34 -26.41
N ALA A 97 -24.03 29.45 -26.27
CA ALA A 97 -23.39 30.51 -25.51
C ALA A 97 -23.79 31.89 -26.04
N LYS A 98 -23.75 32.11 -27.36
CA LYS A 98 -24.20 33.36 -27.98
C LYS A 98 -25.70 33.62 -27.76
N ALA A 99 -26.53 32.59 -27.81
CA ALA A 99 -27.96 32.72 -27.52
C ALA A 99 -28.20 33.11 -26.05
N LYS A 100 -27.44 32.52 -25.12
CA LYS A 100 -27.47 32.86 -23.69
C LYS A 100 -26.94 34.26 -23.42
N ASP A 101 -25.91 34.71 -24.11
CA ASP A 101 -25.43 36.09 -24.03
C ASP A 101 -26.49 37.10 -24.53
N LEU A 102 -27.21 36.77 -25.60
CA LEU A 102 -28.33 37.58 -26.08
C LEU A 102 -29.49 37.58 -25.07
N GLU A 103 -29.79 36.44 -24.44
CA GLU A 103 -30.79 36.33 -23.37
C GLU A 103 -30.40 37.19 -22.16
N ILE A 104 -29.15 37.12 -21.70
CA ILE A 104 -28.62 37.96 -20.61
C ILE A 104 -28.69 39.44 -20.99
N SER A 105 -28.32 39.80 -22.22
CA SER A 105 -28.44 41.18 -22.73
C SER A 105 -29.89 41.67 -22.72
N ASN A 106 -30.83 40.81 -23.13
CA ASN A 106 -32.26 41.12 -23.14
C ASN A 106 -32.82 41.26 -21.71
N LEU A 107 -32.43 40.35 -20.80
CA LEU A 107 -32.77 40.43 -19.36
C LEU A 107 -32.18 41.69 -18.71
N ARG A 108 -30.96 42.09 -19.09
CA ARG A 108 -30.35 43.37 -18.65
C ARG A 108 -31.11 44.57 -19.19
N MET A 109 -31.53 44.56 -20.46
CA MET A 109 -32.39 45.61 -21.04
C MET A 109 -33.77 45.67 -20.36
N GLU A 110 -34.36 44.53 -20.02
CA GLU A 110 -35.63 44.42 -19.31
C GLU A 110 -35.51 44.93 -17.86
N LEU A 111 -34.43 44.58 -17.16
CA LEU A 111 -34.08 45.14 -15.85
C LEU A 111 -33.88 46.65 -15.92
N GLN A 112 -33.19 47.15 -16.94
CA GLN A 112 -33.01 48.58 -17.15
C GLN A 112 -34.34 49.29 -17.46
N ARG A 113 -35.25 48.64 -18.20
CA ARG A 113 -36.61 49.14 -18.47
C ARG A 113 -37.47 49.16 -17.22
N CYS A 114 -37.36 48.15 -16.35
CA CYS A 114 -38.04 48.11 -15.06
C CYS A 114 -37.48 49.16 -14.09
N LYS A 115 -36.16 49.36 -14.08
CA LYS A 115 -35.48 50.40 -13.32
C LYS A 115 -35.89 51.80 -13.80
N GLY A 116 -36.01 52.00 -15.12
CA GLY A 116 -36.52 53.25 -15.71
C GLY A 116 -37.99 53.55 -15.36
N LYS A 117 -38.83 52.52 -15.14
CA LYS A 117 -40.21 52.70 -14.68
C LYS A 117 -40.32 52.95 -13.18
N ALA A 118 -39.37 52.47 -12.37
CA ALA A 118 -39.28 52.78 -10.95
C ALA A 118 -38.74 54.20 -10.68
N SER A 119 -37.81 54.69 -11.52
CA SER A 119 -37.21 56.02 -11.38
C SER A 119 -38.11 57.20 -11.82
N SER A 120 -39.27 56.94 -12.44
CA SER A 120 -40.23 58.00 -12.81
C SER A 120 -41.35 58.22 -11.79
N ALA A 121 -41.32 57.53 -10.64
CA ALA A 121 -42.39 57.55 -9.63
C ALA A 121 -42.03 58.28 -8.31
N SER A 122 -40.87 58.95 -8.21
CA SER A 122 -40.47 59.65 -6.99
C SER A 122 -40.02 61.10 -7.24
N SER A 123 -40.97 61.97 -7.55
CA SER A 123 -40.87 63.42 -7.31
C SER A 123 -42.27 64.03 -7.19
N SER A 124 -42.73 64.28 -5.96
CA SER A 124 -43.90 65.11 -5.59
C SER A 124 -43.61 66.61 -5.82
N PRO A 125 -44.58 67.57 -5.93
CA PRO A 125 -45.81 67.65 -5.10
C PRO A 125 -47.11 68.31 -5.69
N SER A 126 -48.20 68.13 -4.93
CA SER A 126 -49.34 69.05 -4.67
C SER A 126 -50.54 69.26 -5.62
N SER A 127 -51.72 69.37 -4.97
CA SER A 127 -52.96 70.11 -5.30
C SER A 127 -54.10 69.44 -6.10
N ASN A 128 -55.22 69.17 -5.39
CA ASN A 128 -56.64 69.22 -5.76
C ASN A 128 -57.13 68.83 -7.17
N SER A 129 -58.04 67.83 -7.22
CA SER A 129 -59.47 67.96 -7.60
C SER A 129 -60.05 66.73 -8.34
N VAL A 130 -61.24 66.30 -7.85
CA VAL A 130 -62.40 65.69 -8.53
C VAL A 130 -62.22 64.40 -9.38
N SER A 131 -63.11 63.44 -9.06
CA SER A 131 -63.43 62.09 -9.58
C SER A 131 -63.76 62.02 -11.11
N PRO A 132 -64.06 60.84 -11.76
CA PRO A 132 -64.39 59.50 -11.21
C PRO A 132 -63.85 58.22 -11.96
N GLN A 133 -64.00 57.07 -11.28
CA GLN A 133 -64.35 55.73 -11.81
C GLN A 133 -63.26 54.72 -12.30
N GLU A 134 -63.18 53.64 -11.52
CA GLU A 134 -62.74 52.22 -11.68
C GLU A 134 -62.35 51.60 -13.07
N PRO A 135 -61.66 50.43 -13.14
CA PRO A 135 -61.41 49.44 -12.07
C PRO A 135 -59.93 48.99 -11.91
N ALA A 136 -59.37 49.16 -10.72
CA ALA A 136 -58.07 48.59 -10.33
C ALA A 136 -58.17 47.18 -9.71
N ALA A 137 -59.35 46.56 -9.73
CA ALA A 137 -59.60 45.29 -9.05
C ALA A 137 -58.97 44.04 -9.71
N ASN A 138 -58.48 44.13 -10.95
CA ASN A 138 -58.05 42.93 -11.69
C ASN A 138 -56.54 42.61 -11.57
N ARG A 139 -55.71 43.55 -11.11
CA ARG A 139 -54.25 43.35 -11.02
C ARG A 139 -53.81 42.81 -9.66
N GLU A 140 -54.50 43.23 -8.59
CA GLU A 140 -54.26 42.72 -7.24
C GLU A 140 -54.78 41.28 -7.08
N GLN A 141 -55.87 40.91 -7.75
CA GLN A 141 -56.41 39.55 -7.75
C GLN A 141 -55.43 38.52 -8.37
N GLY A 142 -54.65 38.92 -9.38
CA GLY A 142 -53.66 38.06 -10.04
C GLY A 142 -52.41 37.80 -9.17
N GLN A 143 -51.89 38.83 -8.51
CA GLN A 143 -50.77 38.70 -7.55
C GLN A 143 -51.19 37.94 -6.28
N MET A 144 -52.41 38.14 -5.79
CA MET A 144 -52.95 37.39 -4.65
C MET A 144 -53.13 35.90 -5.01
N GLY A 145 -53.49 35.59 -6.26
CA GLY A 145 -53.61 34.24 -6.78
C GLY A 145 -52.27 33.50 -6.88
N GLU A 146 -51.23 34.14 -7.43
CA GLU A 146 -49.88 33.57 -7.47
C GLU A 146 -49.28 33.37 -6.06
N ALA A 147 -49.52 34.32 -5.14
CA ALA A 147 -49.09 34.18 -3.75
C ALA A 147 -49.80 33.02 -3.02
N LEU A 148 -51.10 32.80 -3.27
CA LEU A 148 -51.86 31.68 -2.72
C LEU A 148 -51.35 30.32 -3.26
N VAL A 149 -51.00 30.24 -4.54
CA VAL A 149 -50.41 29.04 -5.15
C VAL A 149 -49.05 28.73 -4.53
N LEU A 150 -48.18 29.73 -4.38
CA LEU A 150 -46.86 29.56 -3.77
C LEU A 150 -46.93 29.14 -2.30
N VAL A 151 -47.88 29.70 -1.54
CA VAL A 151 -48.16 29.27 -0.15
C VAL A 151 -48.69 27.84 -0.11
N GLY A 152 -49.50 27.43 -1.09
CA GLY A 152 -49.94 26.04 -1.26
C GLY A 152 -48.78 25.08 -1.49
N GLU A 153 -47.89 25.39 -2.43
CA GLU A 153 -46.70 24.59 -2.74
C GLU A 153 -45.73 24.49 -1.54
N LEU A 154 -45.50 25.59 -0.83
CA LEU A 154 -44.67 25.60 0.38
C LEU A 154 -45.28 24.75 1.49
N ARG A 155 -46.60 24.79 1.67
CA ARG A 155 -47.31 23.98 2.66
C ARG A 155 -47.24 22.49 2.31
N GLU A 156 -47.33 22.13 1.03
CA GLU A 156 -47.15 20.76 0.56
C GLU A 156 -45.71 20.26 0.74
N LYS A 157 -44.71 21.09 0.40
CA LYS A 157 -43.29 20.77 0.63
C LYS A 157 -42.99 20.59 2.12
N ASN A 158 -43.51 21.45 2.98
CA ASN A 158 -43.38 21.30 4.43
C ASN A 158 -44.05 20.01 4.94
N GLY A 159 -45.22 19.65 4.40
CA GLY A 159 -45.86 18.36 4.67
C GLY A 159 -45.06 17.13 4.18
N LYS A 160 -44.34 17.26 3.06
CA LYS A 160 -43.40 16.24 2.57
C LYS A 160 -42.21 16.07 3.52
N PHE A 161 -41.58 17.17 3.94
CA PHE A 161 -40.49 17.13 4.90
C PHE A 161 -40.92 16.54 6.25
N GLN A 162 -42.12 16.87 6.75
CA GLN A 162 -42.63 16.29 8.00
C GLN A 162 -42.84 14.77 7.91
N ARG A 163 -43.32 14.25 6.76
CA ARG A 163 -43.46 12.81 6.53
C ARG A 163 -42.12 12.10 6.44
N GLU A 164 -41.14 12.71 5.76
CA GLU A 164 -39.78 12.18 5.67
C GLU A 164 -39.10 12.16 7.05
N LEU A 165 -39.28 13.22 7.84
CA LEU A 165 -38.82 13.28 9.24
C LEU A 165 -39.51 12.25 10.15
N ALA A 166 -40.75 11.83 9.84
CA ALA A 166 -41.42 10.75 10.56
C ALA A 166 -40.84 9.38 10.15
N ALA A 167 -40.64 9.15 8.85
CA ALA A 167 -40.04 7.92 8.34
C ALA A 167 -38.60 7.73 8.86
N LEU A 168 -37.79 8.79 8.85
CA LEU A 168 -36.42 8.76 9.41
C LEU A 168 -36.41 8.50 10.92
N ARG A 169 -37.40 8.99 11.68
CA ARG A 169 -37.55 8.66 13.11
C ARG A 169 -37.92 7.20 13.33
N GLU A 170 -38.81 6.65 12.50
CA GLU A 170 -39.19 5.24 12.54
C GLU A 170 -38.00 4.34 12.18
N GLU A 171 -37.23 4.69 11.16
CA GLU A 171 -36.00 3.98 10.80
C GLU A 171 -34.96 4.05 11.93
N ASN A 172 -34.77 5.23 12.54
CA ASN A 172 -33.88 5.36 13.69
C ASN A 172 -34.34 4.51 14.88
N GLN A 173 -35.65 4.42 15.11
CA GLN A 173 -36.22 3.57 16.15
C GLN A 173 -36.00 2.08 15.84
N ALA A 174 -36.23 1.66 14.60
CA ALA A 174 -35.97 0.29 14.16
C ALA A 174 -34.47 -0.07 14.23
N LEU A 175 -33.57 0.87 13.93
CA LEU A 175 -32.13 0.69 14.08
C LEU A 175 -31.72 0.58 15.55
N LYS A 176 -32.33 1.37 16.46
CA LYS A 176 -32.14 1.24 17.91
C LYS A 176 -32.63 -0.11 18.43
N GLU A 177 -33.77 -0.60 17.97
CA GLU A 177 -34.29 -1.93 18.34
C GLU A 177 -33.41 -3.07 17.81
N LYS A 178 -32.85 -2.93 16.60
CA LYS A 178 -31.84 -3.85 16.07
C LYS A 178 -30.55 -3.83 16.88
N LEU A 179 -30.08 -2.65 17.29
CA LEU A 179 -28.91 -2.50 18.16
C LEU A 179 -29.15 -3.19 19.51
N LEU A 180 -30.31 -2.96 20.13
CA LEU A 180 -30.70 -3.62 21.38
C LEU A 180 -30.81 -5.14 21.21
N SER A 181 -31.31 -5.62 20.06
CA SER A 181 -31.38 -7.05 19.73
C SER A 181 -29.99 -7.67 19.52
N LEU A 182 -29.06 -6.94 18.90
CA LEU A 182 -27.66 -7.34 18.74
C LEU A 182 -26.91 -7.35 20.08
N GLU A 183 -27.18 -6.37 20.95
CA GLU A 183 -26.64 -6.30 22.30
C GLU A 183 -27.17 -7.45 23.18
N ALA A 184 -28.47 -7.76 23.09
CA ALA A 184 -29.06 -8.94 23.73
C ALA A 184 -28.49 -10.27 23.17
N SER A 185 -28.18 -10.33 21.87
CA SER A 185 -27.55 -11.50 21.23
C SER A 185 -26.08 -11.67 21.65
N SER A 186 -25.39 -10.55 21.89
CA SER A 186 -24.02 -10.51 22.42
C SER A 186 -23.94 -11.03 23.85
N ILE A 187 -24.95 -10.74 24.67
CA ILE A 187 -25.02 -11.21 26.07
C ILE A 187 -25.35 -12.72 26.15
N CYS A 188 -26.08 -13.28 25.17
CA CYS A 188 -26.40 -14.71 25.11
C CYS A 188 -25.25 -15.59 24.55
N SER A 189 -24.15 -15.01 24.07
CA SER A 189 -22.99 -15.71 23.51
C SER A 189 -21.76 -15.65 24.42
N THR A 190 -21.95 -15.61 25.74
CA THR A 190 -20.88 -15.67 26.73
C THR A 190 -20.64 -17.10 27.20
N ASN A 191 -19.96 -17.91 26.38
CA ASN A 191 -19.29 -19.14 26.82
C ASN A 191 -18.16 -19.52 25.85
N THR A 192 -17.15 -18.66 25.71
CA THR A 192 -15.74 -19.09 25.49
C THR A 192 -14.79 -17.89 25.55
N SER A 193 -14.07 -17.81 26.67
CA SER A 193 -12.66 -17.41 26.80
C SER A 193 -12.11 -16.11 26.15
N THR A 194 -11.74 -15.19 27.06
CA THR A 194 -10.49 -14.40 27.13
C THR A 194 -10.22 -13.32 26.09
N SER A 195 -10.41 -12.04 26.47
CA SER A 195 -9.36 -10.98 26.49
C SER A 195 -9.95 -9.60 26.84
N SER A 196 -9.46 -9.03 27.94
CA SER A 196 -9.55 -7.63 28.43
C SER A 196 -8.97 -6.61 27.43
N ASN A 197 -9.37 -5.34 27.23
CA ASN A 197 -10.10 -4.28 27.95
C ASN A 197 -10.75 -3.31 26.90
N PRO A 198 -11.62 -2.35 27.30
CA PRO A 198 -11.13 -0.97 27.28
C PRO A 198 -11.61 -0.09 28.46
N LEU A 199 -10.77 0.88 28.81
CA LEU A 199 -11.00 1.95 29.78
C LEU A 199 -11.42 3.23 29.04
N VAL A 200 -12.45 3.93 29.53
CA VAL A 200 -12.48 5.36 29.91
C VAL A 200 -13.86 6.02 29.73
N ASN A 201 -14.32 6.57 30.86
CA ASN A 201 -15.25 7.69 31.13
C ASN A 201 -16.78 7.53 31.07
N GLY A 202 -17.40 7.84 32.22
CA GLY A 202 -18.77 8.36 32.26
C GLY A 202 -19.55 8.27 33.58
N LEU A 203 -19.09 8.97 34.63
CA LEU A 203 -19.86 9.62 35.72
C LEU A 203 -20.76 8.80 36.69
N SER A 204 -20.29 8.78 37.94
CA SER A 204 -20.93 9.16 39.23
C SER A 204 -22.43 8.94 39.47
N SER A 205 -22.74 8.16 40.52
CA SER A 205 -23.79 8.46 41.51
C SER A 205 -23.56 7.72 42.84
N ASP A 206 -23.66 8.49 43.92
CA ASP A 206 -23.50 8.15 45.34
C ASP A 206 -24.57 7.18 45.88
N SER A 207 -24.20 6.29 46.80
CA SER A 207 -24.68 6.35 48.21
C SER A 207 -24.21 5.16 49.07
N SER A 208 -23.43 5.51 50.09
CA SER A 208 -23.54 5.12 51.50
C SER A 208 -23.58 3.64 51.94
N ALA A 209 -22.55 3.28 52.72
CA ALA A 209 -22.63 2.84 54.13
C ALA A 209 -22.07 1.43 54.43
N LEU A 210 -21.02 1.47 55.26
CA LEU A 210 -20.68 0.59 56.38
C LEU A 210 -20.45 -0.90 56.08
N GLN A 211 -19.22 -1.39 56.28
CA GLN A 211 -18.80 -1.96 57.57
C GLN A 211 -17.29 -2.29 57.60
N GLN A 212 -16.73 -2.13 58.79
CA GLN A 212 -15.35 -2.31 59.23
C GLN A 212 -14.81 -3.74 59.02
N HIS A 213 -13.50 -3.90 58.79
CA HIS A 213 -12.57 -4.44 59.80
C HIS A 213 -11.14 -4.70 59.27
N SER A 214 -10.17 -4.22 60.06
CA SER A 214 -8.88 -4.84 60.37
C SER A 214 -7.69 -4.77 59.37
N LEU A 215 -6.83 -3.78 59.62
CA LEU A 215 -5.35 -3.88 59.64
C LEU A 215 -4.91 -4.82 60.81
N PRO A 216 -3.68 -5.40 60.89
CA PRO A 216 -2.43 -4.71 60.57
C PRO A 216 -1.26 -5.52 59.98
N CYS A 217 -0.28 -4.73 59.54
CA CYS A 217 1.08 -5.07 59.17
C CYS A 217 1.90 -5.63 60.37
N THR A 218 2.74 -6.62 60.13
CA THR A 218 3.91 -6.94 60.98
C THR A 218 5.12 -7.29 60.13
N ALA A 219 6.22 -6.61 60.44
CA ALA A 219 7.56 -6.76 59.89
C ALA A 219 8.21 -8.13 60.21
N SER A 220 9.20 -8.58 59.42
CA SER A 220 10.63 -8.46 59.80
C SER A 220 11.59 -9.33 58.95
N LEU A 221 12.86 -8.89 58.95
CA LEU A 221 14.11 -9.67 58.91
C LEU A 221 14.73 -10.11 57.56
N LEU A 222 15.60 -9.22 57.06
CA LEU A 222 17.06 -9.38 56.85
C LEU A 222 17.66 -10.77 56.50
N LYS A 223 18.33 -10.76 55.32
CA LYS A 223 19.66 -11.31 54.98
C LYS A 223 20.40 -12.13 56.06
N THR A 224 20.84 -13.33 55.66
CA THR A 224 22.18 -13.88 55.98
C THR A 224 22.70 -14.77 54.84
N SER A 225 24.02 -14.71 54.65
CA SER A 225 24.84 -15.56 53.79
C SER A 225 25.21 -16.88 54.49
N GLY A 226 25.68 -17.88 53.72
CA GLY A 226 26.72 -18.82 54.19
C GLY A 226 26.57 -20.31 53.84
N SER A 227 27.24 -20.72 52.75
CA SER A 227 28.07 -21.94 52.52
C SER A 227 27.69 -23.35 53.01
N SER A 228 27.84 -24.33 52.09
CA SER A 228 28.60 -25.60 52.27
C SER A 228 28.68 -26.36 50.92
N SER A 229 29.84 -26.41 50.22
CA SER A 229 30.83 -27.51 50.16
C SER A 229 30.26 -28.84 49.61
N SER A 230 30.69 -29.33 48.44
CA SER A 230 32.03 -29.91 48.26
C SER A 230 32.45 -30.11 46.79
N ASP A 231 33.76 -30.22 46.66
CA ASP A 231 34.69 -30.14 45.54
C ASP A 231 35.01 -31.53 44.96
N ILE A 232 35.34 -31.65 43.66
CA ILE A 232 36.65 -32.13 43.15
C ILE A 232 36.74 -32.21 41.60
N THR A 233 37.63 -31.37 41.07
CA THR A 233 38.68 -31.62 40.04
C THR A 233 38.39 -32.17 38.63
N LYS A 234 38.70 -31.30 37.64
CA LYS A 234 39.61 -31.46 36.48
C LYS A 234 39.57 -32.73 35.61
N GLY A 235 39.24 -32.49 34.34
CA GLY A 235 40.10 -32.82 33.19
C GLY A 235 39.95 -34.20 32.56
N SER A 236 39.46 -34.25 31.31
CA SER A 236 39.67 -35.37 30.40
C SER A 236 39.66 -34.86 28.95
N PRO A 237 40.59 -35.34 28.12
CA PRO A 237 40.20 -36.01 26.89
C PRO A 237 40.67 -37.46 26.95
N SER A 238 39.79 -38.39 26.60
CA SER A 238 40.08 -39.82 26.59
C SER A 238 40.45 -40.30 25.19
N PRO A 239 41.49 -41.13 25.07
CA PRO A 239 41.62 -42.22 24.11
C PRO A 239 41.38 -43.59 24.80
N ASP A 240 41.03 -44.61 24.02
CA ASP A 240 40.76 -46.00 24.45
C ASP A 240 41.05 -46.92 23.25
N SER A 241 41.59 -48.16 23.30
CA SER A 241 42.34 -48.96 24.29
C SER A 241 42.83 -50.28 23.64
N SER A 242 43.61 -51.05 24.42
CA SER A 242 44.01 -52.47 24.33
C SER A 242 45.49 -52.67 23.91
N GLU A 243 46.47 -53.03 24.75
CA GLU A 243 46.65 -53.94 25.91
C GLU A 243 47.05 -55.39 25.56
N PHE A 244 48.03 -55.90 26.35
CA PHE A 244 48.70 -57.22 26.45
C PHE A 244 49.91 -57.44 25.52
N GLU A 245 51.10 -57.90 25.93
CA GLU A 245 51.60 -58.50 27.19
C GLU A 245 53.15 -58.45 27.19
N LYS A 246 53.79 -58.64 28.35
CA LYS A 246 55.23 -58.45 28.60
C LYS A 246 55.81 -59.70 29.27
N ILE A 247 56.91 -60.27 28.77
CA ILE A 247 57.88 -61.06 29.57
C ILE A 247 59.32 -60.80 29.05
N PRO A 248 60.35 -60.69 29.92
CA PRO A 248 61.74 -60.34 29.59
C PRO A 248 62.74 -61.51 29.70
N SER A 249 63.98 -61.35 29.20
CA SER A 249 65.24 -62.03 29.63
C SER A 249 66.47 -61.40 28.93
N HIS A 250 67.50 -60.89 29.64
CA HIS A 250 68.80 -61.53 29.98
C HIS A 250 69.64 -61.98 28.75
N SER A 251 70.97 -61.92 28.66
CA SER A 251 72.11 -61.22 29.30
C SER A 251 73.40 -61.76 28.62
N GLU A 252 74.52 -61.02 28.67
CA GLU A 252 75.93 -61.52 28.62
C GLU A 252 76.44 -62.13 27.29
N SER A 253 77.72 -62.15 26.91
CA SER A 253 79.00 -61.52 27.29
C SER A 253 80.08 -62.07 26.34
N ALA A 254 81.06 -61.23 25.98
CA ALA A 254 82.48 -61.57 25.68
C ALA A 254 82.76 -62.53 24.48
N SER A 255 83.95 -62.60 23.85
CA SER A 255 85.31 -62.15 24.13
C SER A 255 86.18 -62.30 22.86
N SER A 256 87.27 -61.52 22.78
CA SER A 256 88.64 -61.85 22.27
C SER A 256 88.81 -62.62 20.94
N GLY A 257 89.63 -62.23 19.97
CA GLY A 257 91.02 -61.77 20.08
C GLY A 257 92.01 -62.91 19.76
N VAL A 258 93.17 -62.56 19.15
CA VAL A 258 94.38 -63.38 18.82
C VAL A 258 94.38 -63.94 17.38
N SER A 259 95.22 -63.53 16.41
CA SER A 259 96.68 -63.25 16.31
C SER A 259 97.56 -64.49 16.08
N GLY A 260 98.54 -64.39 15.17
CA GLY A 260 99.62 -65.37 14.93
C GLY A 260 99.42 -66.19 13.63
N SER A 261 100.11 -66.01 12.50
CA SER A 261 101.54 -65.82 12.19
C SER A 261 102.35 -67.14 12.11
N THR A 262 102.95 -67.36 10.93
CA THR A 262 104.35 -67.79 10.72
C THR A 262 104.66 -69.29 10.52
N ASP A 263 105.25 -69.55 9.33
CA ASP A 263 106.41 -70.43 9.05
C ASP A 263 106.27 -71.96 9.13
N GLN A 264 107.06 -72.81 8.45
CA GLN A 264 108.11 -72.72 7.41
C GLN A 264 108.69 -74.14 7.27
N ALA A 265 109.29 -74.44 6.11
CA ALA A 265 110.24 -75.54 5.85
C ALA A 265 109.68 -76.97 5.98
N GLY A 266 110.22 -78.01 5.36
CA GLY A 266 111.43 -78.25 4.58
C GLY A 266 111.44 -79.78 4.37
N ALA A 267 111.63 -80.25 3.15
CA ALA A 267 112.93 -80.74 2.69
C ALA A 267 113.30 -82.16 3.21
N VAL A 268 113.43 -83.08 2.24
CA VAL A 268 114.66 -83.86 1.99
C VAL A 268 114.82 -85.24 2.69
N ASN A 269 114.63 -86.26 1.85
CA ASN A 269 115.55 -87.39 1.56
C ASN A 269 115.57 -88.70 2.39
N SER A 270 115.44 -89.78 1.61
CA SER A 270 116.30 -90.98 1.48
C SER A 270 116.91 -91.62 2.74
N ALA A 271 116.60 -92.91 2.92
CA ALA A 271 117.51 -94.02 2.58
C ALA A 271 117.09 -95.27 3.36
N ARG A 272 116.69 -96.33 2.63
CA ARG A 272 116.55 -97.69 3.18
C ARG A 272 117.60 -98.56 2.51
N GLY A 273 118.63 -98.94 3.26
CA GLY A 273 119.64 -99.92 2.90
C GLY A 273 119.75 -100.97 4.01
N GLN A 274 119.08 -102.10 3.79
CA GLN A 274 119.38 -103.47 4.23
C GLN A 274 119.79 -103.75 5.69
N ASP A 275 118.81 -104.21 6.48
CA ASP A 275 118.75 -105.57 7.05
C ASP A 275 117.27 -105.96 7.26
N ILE A 276 116.87 -107.17 6.87
CA ILE A 276 115.47 -107.63 6.70
C ILE A 276 115.22 -108.85 7.60
N SER A 277 114.28 -108.76 8.55
CA SER A 277 113.86 -109.85 9.45
C SER A 277 112.34 -109.77 9.74
N LEU A 278 111.68 -110.86 10.15
CA LEU A 278 110.21 -111.05 10.32
C LEU A 278 109.47 -109.84 10.92
N GLN A 279 110.13 -109.12 11.83
CA GLN A 279 109.65 -107.89 12.45
C GLN A 279 109.26 -106.81 11.42
N SER A 280 109.98 -106.67 10.31
CA SER A 280 109.64 -105.72 9.23
C SER A 280 108.39 -106.11 8.45
N LEU A 281 108.01 -107.39 8.41
CA LEU A 281 106.77 -107.82 7.72
C LEU A 281 105.55 -107.60 8.62
N THR A 282 105.66 -107.89 9.92
CA THR A 282 104.61 -107.58 10.91
C THR A 282 104.38 -106.08 11.07
N GLU A 283 105.44 -105.28 11.02
CA GLU A 283 105.36 -103.82 11.06
C GLU A 283 104.76 -103.27 9.75
N GLN A 284 105.03 -103.91 8.60
CA GLN A 284 104.38 -103.57 7.34
C GLN A 284 102.88 -103.90 7.33
N ILE A 285 102.45 -105.03 7.89
CA ILE A 285 101.03 -105.39 8.01
C ILE A 285 100.30 -104.42 8.94
N HIS A 286 100.84 -104.15 10.14
CA HIS A 286 100.24 -103.16 11.04
C HIS A 286 100.18 -101.78 10.40
N LYS A 287 101.22 -101.35 9.67
CA LYS A 287 101.19 -100.10 8.92
C LYS A 287 100.11 -100.10 7.82
N MET A 288 99.91 -101.22 7.14
CA MET A 288 98.81 -101.36 6.17
C MET A 288 97.45 -101.33 6.89
N GLU A 289 97.31 -101.99 8.03
CA GLU A 289 96.09 -101.98 8.84
C GLU A 289 95.79 -100.59 9.37
N GLU A 290 96.75 -99.88 9.95
CA GLU A 290 96.63 -98.48 10.38
C GLU A 290 96.30 -97.56 9.22
N SER A 291 96.93 -97.74 8.04
CA SER A 291 96.58 -96.96 6.85
C SER A 291 95.15 -97.23 6.38
N HIS A 292 94.68 -98.48 6.49
CA HIS A 292 93.31 -98.85 6.16
C HIS A 292 92.32 -98.26 7.16
N HIS A 293 92.61 -98.31 8.46
CA HIS A 293 91.78 -97.67 9.48
C HIS A 293 91.76 -96.15 9.32
N SER A 294 92.90 -95.49 9.10
CA SER A 294 92.96 -94.04 8.80
C SER A 294 92.16 -93.70 7.55
N THR A 295 92.30 -94.48 6.47
CA THR A 295 91.52 -94.27 5.24
C THR A 295 90.02 -94.46 5.50
N SER A 296 89.64 -95.46 6.30
CA SER A 296 88.25 -95.72 6.65
C SER A 296 87.65 -94.64 7.56
N GLU A 297 88.42 -94.16 8.55
CA GLU A 297 88.03 -93.06 9.44
C GLU A 297 87.90 -91.76 8.66
N GLU A 298 88.85 -91.46 7.76
CA GLU A 298 88.76 -90.31 6.85
C GLU A 298 87.53 -90.43 5.94
N LEU A 299 87.27 -91.60 5.34
CA LEU A 299 86.06 -91.82 4.55
C LEU A 299 84.79 -91.65 5.39
N GLN A 300 84.75 -92.18 6.61
CA GLN A 300 83.62 -92.00 7.51
C GLN A 300 83.43 -90.52 7.89
N ALA A 301 84.51 -89.77 8.11
CA ALA A 301 84.47 -88.34 8.34
C ALA A 301 83.94 -87.58 7.11
N THR A 302 84.37 -87.94 5.89
CA THR A 302 83.83 -87.33 4.67
C THR A 302 82.35 -87.63 4.43
N ILE A 303 81.89 -88.84 4.79
CA ILE A 303 80.47 -89.19 4.72
C ILE A 303 79.67 -88.38 5.73
N GLN A 304 80.18 -88.23 6.96
CA GLN A 304 79.52 -87.41 7.98
C GLN A 304 79.49 -85.93 7.57
N GLU A 305 80.59 -85.38 7.07
CA GLU A 305 80.64 -84.00 6.57
C GLU A 305 79.67 -83.79 5.40
N LEU A 306 79.55 -84.75 4.47
CA LEU A 306 78.57 -84.70 3.39
C LEU A 306 77.13 -84.75 3.93
N ALA A 307 76.87 -85.54 4.97
CA ALA A 307 75.56 -85.60 5.64
C ALA A 307 75.22 -84.27 6.33
N ASP A 308 76.18 -83.65 7.02
CA ASP A 308 76.02 -82.35 7.67
C ASP A 308 75.77 -81.25 6.62
N GLN A 309 76.51 -81.25 5.50
CA GLN A 309 76.27 -80.35 4.37
C GLN A 309 74.88 -80.56 3.77
N GLN A 310 74.42 -81.81 3.64
CA GLN A 310 73.07 -82.11 3.16
C GLN A 310 71.99 -81.59 4.13
N GLN A 311 72.21 -81.68 5.45
CA GLN A 311 71.33 -81.10 6.45
C GLN A 311 71.29 -79.56 6.32
N VAL A 312 72.44 -78.90 6.20
CA VAL A 312 72.50 -77.44 6.02
C VAL A 312 71.77 -77.01 4.74
N VAL A 313 71.89 -77.76 3.64
CA VAL A 313 71.14 -77.47 2.41
C VAL A 313 69.63 -77.61 2.64
N GLN A 314 69.18 -78.61 3.40
CA GLN A 314 67.76 -78.76 3.74
C GLN A 314 67.26 -77.60 4.61
N GLU A 315 68.03 -77.20 5.63
CA GLU A 315 67.69 -76.07 6.50
C GLU A 315 67.64 -74.75 5.72
N LEU A 316 68.62 -74.49 4.85
CA LEU A 316 68.61 -73.32 3.96
C LEU A 316 67.46 -73.36 2.94
N THR A 317 67.03 -74.55 2.51
CA THR A 317 65.88 -74.70 1.62
C THR A 317 64.59 -74.35 2.37
N ALA A 318 64.39 -74.90 3.57
CA ALA A 318 63.25 -74.59 4.42
C ALA A 318 63.20 -73.10 4.79
N GLU A 319 64.35 -72.49 5.08
CA GLU A 319 64.46 -71.07 5.38
C GLU A 319 64.14 -70.20 4.14
N ASN A 320 64.58 -70.60 2.94
CA ASN A 320 64.19 -69.92 1.70
C ASN A 320 62.67 -70.00 1.44
N GLU A 321 62.05 -71.15 1.69
CA GLU A 321 60.59 -71.30 1.60
C GLU A 321 59.87 -70.40 2.62
N ARG A 322 60.35 -70.37 3.87
CA ARG A 322 59.84 -69.48 4.92
C ARG A 322 59.94 -68.00 4.54
N LEU A 323 61.09 -67.57 4.01
CA LEU A 323 61.30 -66.20 3.52
C LEU A 323 60.43 -65.90 2.29
N ALA A 324 60.17 -66.88 1.42
CA ALA A 324 59.27 -66.71 0.29
C ALA A 324 57.81 -66.49 0.75
N ASP A 325 57.39 -67.20 1.80
CA ASP A 325 56.08 -67.02 2.41
C ASP A 325 55.95 -65.65 3.12
N GLU A 326 56.97 -65.22 3.88
CA GLU A 326 57.01 -63.88 4.47
C GLU A 326 56.99 -62.79 3.40
N LYS A 327 57.76 -62.94 2.33
CA LYS A 327 57.73 -62.02 1.18
C LYS A 327 56.35 -61.96 0.56
N ARG A 328 55.67 -63.09 0.39
CA ARG A 328 54.29 -63.14 -0.14
C ARG A 328 53.33 -62.41 0.80
N LEU A 329 53.42 -62.65 2.11
CA LEU A 329 52.58 -61.97 3.10
C LEU A 329 52.82 -60.45 3.08
N LEU A 330 54.07 -60.01 3.07
CA LEU A 330 54.43 -58.59 2.97
C LEU A 330 53.92 -57.96 1.67
N GLN A 331 54.03 -58.66 0.53
CA GLN A 331 53.46 -58.19 -0.74
C GLN A 331 51.94 -58.03 -0.67
N THR A 332 51.22 -58.99 -0.09
CA THR A 332 49.76 -58.88 0.09
C THR A 332 49.38 -57.74 1.03
N SER A 333 50.13 -57.55 2.13
CA SER A 333 49.92 -56.45 3.07
C SER A 333 50.16 -55.08 2.41
N LEU A 334 51.24 -54.95 1.64
CA LEU A 334 51.53 -53.74 0.87
C LEU A 334 50.43 -53.44 -0.16
N GLN A 335 49.94 -54.48 -0.85
CA GLN A 335 48.86 -54.34 -1.82
C GLN A 335 47.56 -53.86 -1.16
N GLN A 336 47.19 -54.44 -0.01
CA GLN A 336 46.05 -53.97 0.78
C GLN A 336 46.23 -52.53 1.28
N GLN A 337 47.44 -52.14 1.70
CA GLN A 337 47.72 -50.75 2.08
C GLN A 337 47.57 -49.78 0.90
N ARG A 338 48.04 -50.17 -0.29
CA ARG A 338 47.86 -49.38 -1.52
C ARG A 338 46.38 -49.19 -1.86
N GLU A 339 45.59 -50.25 -1.81
CA GLU A 339 44.13 -50.18 -2.05
C GLU A 339 43.44 -49.28 -1.02
N ARG A 340 43.80 -49.36 0.26
CA ARG A 340 43.26 -48.46 1.30
C ARG A 340 43.61 -47.00 1.02
N LEU A 341 44.85 -46.72 0.62
CA LEU A 341 45.28 -45.36 0.25
C LEU A 341 44.55 -44.86 -0.99
N GLU A 342 44.33 -45.70 -1.99
CA GLU A 342 43.60 -45.35 -3.20
C GLU A 342 42.13 -45.02 -2.88
N VAL A 343 41.47 -45.78 -2.00
CA VAL A 343 40.12 -45.46 -1.52
C VAL A 343 40.09 -44.13 -0.76
N LEU A 344 41.08 -43.85 0.08
CA LEU A 344 41.18 -42.57 0.78
C LEU A 344 41.45 -41.41 -0.19
N ALA A 345 42.27 -41.61 -1.22
CA ALA A 345 42.53 -40.64 -2.27
C ALA A 345 41.24 -40.33 -3.06
N GLN A 346 40.48 -41.35 -3.45
CA GLN A 346 39.18 -41.19 -4.11
C GLN A 346 38.20 -40.41 -3.22
N LYS A 347 38.14 -40.71 -1.90
CA LYS A 347 37.30 -39.96 -0.96
C LYS A 347 37.72 -38.49 -0.88
N ASN A 348 39.01 -38.21 -0.75
CA ASN A 348 39.52 -36.84 -0.74
C ASN A 348 39.17 -36.08 -2.02
N GLU A 349 39.29 -36.71 -3.19
CA GLU A 349 38.88 -36.11 -4.46
C GLU A 349 37.39 -35.77 -4.45
N THR A 350 36.52 -36.69 -3.98
CA THR A 350 35.08 -36.41 -3.89
C THR A 350 34.74 -35.28 -2.91
N PHE A 351 35.52 -35.12 -1.83
CA PHE A 351 35.35 -34.00 -0.91
C PHE A 351 35.84 -32.68 -1.53
N ALA A 352 36.95 -32.71 -2.27
CA ALA A 352 37.47 -31.54 -2.98
C ALA A 352 36.45 -31.04 -4.02
N VAL A 353 35.86 -31.94 -4.81
CA VAL A 353 34.81 -31.59 -5.79
C VAL A 353 33.59 -31.00 -5.09
N ARG A 354 33.09 -31.60 -4.01
CA ARG A 354 31.94 -31.05 -3.26
C ARG A 354 32.23 -29.68 -2.65
N LEU A 355 33.44 -29.47 -2.12
CA LEU A 355 33.85 -28.16 -1.62
C LEU A 355 33.92 -27.12 -2.73
N GLN A 356 34.41 -27.50 -3.92
CA GLN A 356 34.42 -26.64 -5.10
C GLN A 356 33.00 -26.29 -5.56
N GLU A 357 32.10 -27.27 -5.64
CA GLU A 357 30.68 -27.04 -5.96
C GLU A 357 30.00 -26.12 -4.94
N GLN A 358 30.27 -26.31 -3.65
CA GLN A 358 29.74 -25.45 -2.59
C GLN A 358 30.27 -24.01 -2.70
N ALA A 359 31.57 -23.84 -2.97
CA ALA A 359 32.17 -22.53 -3.19
C ALA A 359 31.59 -21.83 -4.42
N GLN A 360 31.36 -22.56 -5.51
CA GLN A 360 30.70 -22.04 -6.72
C GLN A 360 29.25 -21.64 -6.46
N ALA A 361 28.48 -22.49 -5.76
CA ALA A 361 27.10 -22.19 -5.40
C ALA A 361 27.01 -20.97 -4.47
N GLN A 362 27.99 -20.79 -3.58
CA GLN A 362 28.06 -19.62 -2.72
C GLN A 362 28.43 -18.36 -3.49
N ALA A 363 29.41 -18.42 -4.39
CA ALA A 363 29.75 -17.30 -5.27
C ALA A 363 28.58 -16.88 -6.16
N GLN A 364 27.83 -17.84 -6.71
CA GLN A 364 26.61 -17.57 -7.48
C GLN A 364 25.54 -16.87 -6.64
N ARG A 365 25.32 -17.31 -5.39
CA ARG A 365 24.39 -16.64 -4.47
C ARG A 365 24.83 -15.22 -4.15
N GLU A 366 26.12 -14.99 -3.92
CA GLU A 366 26.67 -13.67 -3.64
C GLU A 366 26.55 -12.73 -4.86
N GLU A 367 26.77 -13.26 -6.08
CA GLU A 367 26.55 -12.53 -7.33
C GLU A 367 25.06 -12.23 -7.55
N GLU A 368 24.16 -13.19 -7.30
CA GLU A 368 22.70 -12.99 -7.34
C GLU A 368 22.26 -11.93 -6.32
N LEU A 369 22.81 -11.94 -5.11
CA LEU A 369 22.52 -10.93 -4.08
C LEU A 369 23.06 -9.55 -4.48
N GLY A 370 24.26 -9.49 -5.05
CA GLY A 370 24.86 -8.27 -5.60
C GLY A 370 24.06 -7.71 -6.77
N SER A 371 23.55 -8.56 -7.65
CA SER A 371 22.68 -8.19 -8.78
C SER A 371 21.30 -7.71 -8.33
N GLN A 372 20.85 -8.11 -7.13
CA GLN A 372 19.64 -7.59 -6.49
C GLN A 372 19.84 -6.24 -5.81
N GLY A 373 21.09 -5.76 -5.66
CA GLY A 373 21.41 -4.45 -5.08
C GLY A 373 20.63 -3.29 -5.71
N PRO A 374 20.61 -3.13 -7.04
CA PRO A 374 19.81 -2.10 -7.71
C PRO A 374 18.31 -2.21 -7.41
N ARG A 375 17.76 -3.43 -7.41
CA ARG A 375 16.34 -3.67 -7.08
C ARG A 375 16.02 -3.34 -5.62
N LEU A 376 16.93 -3.64 -4.69
CA LEU A 376 16.80 -3.27 -3.28
C LEU A 376 16.91 -1.75 -3.09
N ALA A 377 17.81 -1.09 -3.80
CA ALA A 377 17.95 0.37 -3.80
C ALA A 377 16.71 1.06 -4.39
N GLU A 378 16.14 0.55 -5.48
CA GLU A 378 14.87 1.02 -6.04
C GLU A 378 13.71 0.84 -5.05
N LEU A 379 13.66 -0.28 -4.33
CA LEU A 379 12.67 -0.54 -3.29
C LEU A 379 12.82 0.45 -2.12
N GLU A 380 14.05 0.68 -1.66
CA GLU A 380 14.38 1.64 -0.61
C GLU A 380 14.00 3.07 -1.02
N GLN A 381 14.30 3.45 -2.26
CA GLN A 381 13.89 4.74 -2.83
C GLN A 381 12.36 4.89 -2.86
N ARG A 382 11.63 3.87 -3.34
CA ARG A 382 10.15 3.87 -3.34
C ARG A 382 9.57 4.05 -1.95
N TYR A 383 10.17 3.40 -0.93
CA TYR A 383 9.74 3.59 0.46
C TYR A 383 10.05 5.01 0.97
N ALA A 384 11.21 5.58 0.62
CA ALA A 384 11.54 6.95 0.98
C ALA A 384 10.55 7.95 0.34
N GLU A 385 10.26 7.82 -0.95
CA GLU A 385 9.28 8.65 -1.68
C GLU A 385 7.86 8.52 -1.07
N LEU A 386 7.45 7.32 -0.66
CA LEU A 386 6.17 7.09 0.01
C LEU A 386 6.10 7.79 1.39
N VAL A 387 7.21 7.77 2.14
CA VAL A 387 7.29 8.45 3.45
C VAL A 387 7.25 9.96 3.26
N GLU A 388 7.97 10.49 2.26
CA GLU A 388 7.98 11.92 1.94
C GLU A 388 6.63 12.42 1.43
N SER A 389 5.97 11.70 0.52
CA SER A 389 4.62 12.03 0.06
C SER A 389 3.60 12.02 1.21
N SER A 390 3.62 11.00 2.07
CA SER A 390 2.78 10.96 3.27
C SER A 390 3.06 12.11 4.24
N ARG A 391 4.33 12.54 4.35
CA ARG A 391 4.70 13.71 5.16
C ARG A 391 4.15 15.01 4.56
N PHE A 392 4.30 15.19 3.25
CA PHE A 392 3.78 16.35 2.54
C PHE A 392 2.25 16.44 2.62
N GLU A 393 1.55 15.32 2.46
CA GLU A 393 0.09 15.25 2.64
C GLU A 393 -0.33 15.64 4.06
N ARG A 394 0.40 15.16 5.09
CA ARG A 394 0.16 15.55 6.48
C ARG A 394 0.39 17.04 6.70
N GLU A 395 1.45 17.62 6.15
CA GLU A 395 1.73 19.05 6.25
C GLU A 395 0.63 19.89 5.59
N LYS A 396 0.19 19.50 4.39
CA LYS A 396 -0.95 20.15 3.71
C LYS A 396 -2.25 20.08 4.50
N LEU A 397 -2.54 18.93 5.13
CA LEU A 397 -3.72 18.80 6.00
C LEU A 397 -3.62 19.70 7.23
N VAL A 398 -2.42 19.87 7.80
CA VAL A 398 -2.18 20.81 8.90
C VAL A 398 -2.35 22.25 8.44
N ASP A 399 -1.87 22.62 7.25
CA ASP A 399 -2.07 23.96 6.70
C ASP A 399 -3.55 24.27 6.48
N ILE A 400 -4.31 23.33 5.90
CA ILE A 400 -5.76 23.44 5.73
C ILE A 400 -6.44 23.56 7.10
N GLN A 401 -6.05 22.74 8.09
CA GLN A 401 -6.59 22.83 9.44
C GLN A 401 -6.32 24.20 10.06
N GLN A 402 -5.11 24.75 9.87
CA GLN A 402 -4.73 26.05 10.41
C GLN A 402 -5.49 27.20 9.71
N GLN A 403 -5.69 27.11 8.39
CA GLN A 403 -6.51 28.06 7.63
C GLN A 403 -7.98 28.03 8.08
N LEU A 404 -8.59 26.84 8.21
CA LEU A 404 -9.97 26.69 8.68
C LEU A 404 -10.12 27.18 10.13
N THR A 405 -9.15 26.90 10.98
CA THR A 405 -9.13 27.38 12.37
C THR A 405 -9.00 28.91 12.43
N GLY A 406 -8.17 29.50 11.56
CA GLY A 406 -8.04 30.95 11.43
C GLY A 406 -9.32 31.62 10.94
N SER A 407 -9.97 31.04 9.93
CA SER A 407 -11.25 31.53 9.40
C SER A 407 -12.37 31.42 10.43
N LEU A 408 -12.43 30.32 11.20
CA LEU A 408 -13.39 30.16 12.29
C LEU A 408 -13.20 31.25 13.36
N ARG A 409 -11.96 31.51 13.77
CA ARG A 409 -11.66 32.56 14.77
C ARG A 409 -12.06 33.95 14.27
N ALA A 410 -11.77 34.28 13.00
CA ALA A 410 -12.17 35.55 12.41
C ALA A 410 -13.71 35.70 12.38
N LEU A 411 -14.43 34.63 12.03
CA LEU A 411 -15.89 34.63 12.07
C LEU A 411 -16.45 34.76 13.50
N GLU A 412 -15.80 34.14 14.49
CA GLU A 412 -16.14 34.30 15.91
C GLU A 412 -15.92 35.74 16.39
N GLU A 413 -14.84 36.40 15.96
CA GLU A 413 -14.56 37.82 16.24
C GLU A 413 -15.62 38.74 15.60
N GLU A 414 -15.93 38.56 14.31
CA GLU A 414 -16.98 39.30 13.62
C GLU A 414 -18.35 39.09 14.28
N HIS A 415 -18.65 37.87 14.73
CA HIS A 415 -19.88 37.58 15.46
C HIS A 415 -19.92 38.33 16.80
N GLN A 416 -18.81 38.37 17.53
CA GLN A 416 -18.71 39.08 18.80
C GLN A 416 -18.85 40.60 18.62
N GLU A 417 -18.29 41.15 17.53
CA GLU A 417 -18.45 42.55 17.14
C GLU A 417 -19.90 42.86 16.76
N ALA A 418 -20.52 42.04 15.90
CA ALA A 418 -21.93 42.19 15.54
C ALA A 418 -22.84 42.11 16.78
N GLN A 419 -22.59 41.18 17.71
CA GLN A 419 -23.30 41.13 18.99
C GLN A 419 -23.11 42.41 19.81
N SER A 420 -21.91 42.98 19.85
CA SER A 420 -21.64 44.24 20.56
C SER A 420 -22.43 45.40 19.94
N GLN A 421 -22.50 45.49 18.61
CA GLN A 421 -23.27 46.50 17.89
C GLN A 421 -24.78 46.35 18.16
N VAL A 422 -25.30 45.12 18.14
CA VAL A 422 -26.70 44.84 18.50
C VAL A 422 -26.99 45.28 19.93
N ARG A 423 -26.06 45.11 20.87
CA ARG A 423 -26.21 45.57 22.26
C ARG A 423 -26.26 47.10 22.32
N CYS A 424 -25.34 47.80 21.67
CA CYS A 424 -25.34 49.26 21.59
C CYS A 424 -26.65 49.81 20.99
N LEU A 425 -27.12 49.22 19.87
CA LEU A 425 -28.38 49.62 19.25
C LEU A 425 -29.60 49.37 20.14
N ARG A 426 -29.61 48.29 20.93
CA ARG A 426 -30.66 48.05 21.94
C ARG A 426 -30.63 49.11 23.04
N GLU A 427 -29.45 49.45 23.55
CA GLU A 427 -29.29 50.50 24.56
C GLU A 427 -29.75 51.87 24.02
N GLU A 428 -29.45 52.18 22.75
CA GLU A 428 -29.95 53.39 22.09
C GLU A 428 -31.47 53.38 21.91
N LEU A 429 -32.04 52.24 21.51
CA LEU A 429 -33.49 52.06 21.41
C LEU A 429 -34.16 52.29 22.75
N ASP A 430 -33.65 51.68 23.83
CA ASP A 430 -34.17 51.86 25.19
C ASP A 430 -34.06 53.32 25.64
N ARG A 431 -32.96 54.00 25.30
CA ARG A 431 -32.76 55.43 25.60
C ARG A 431 -33.78 56.30 24.87
N LEU A 432 -34.02 56.04 23.58
CA LEU A 432 -35.00 56.74 22.76
C LEU A 432 -36.43 56.46 23.23
N GLN A 433 -36.74 55.22 23.60
CA GLN A 433 -38.03 54.85 24.18
C GLN A 433 -38.29 55.62 25.47
N ALA A 434 -37.31 55.67 26.37
CA ALA A 434 -37.42 56.45 27.60
C ALA A 434 -37.52 57.97 27.35
N GLN A 435 -36.96 58.49 26.24
CA GLN A 435 -37.17 59.88 25.82
C GLN A 435 -38.59 60.11 25.32
N LEU A 436 -39.11 59.21 24.49
CA LEU A 436 -40.49 59.27 24.00
C LEU A 436 -41.50 59.22 25.15
N ASP A 437 -41.30 58.32 26.12
CA ASP A 437 -42.18 58.19 27.29
C ASP A 437 -42.18 59.49 28.12
N ARG A 438 -41.02 60.12 28.33
CA ARG A 438 -40.91 61.42 29.02
C ARG A 438 -41.60 62.55 28.25
N GLU A 439 -41.48 62.59 26.92
CA GLU A 439 -42.17 63.58 26.08
C GLU A 439 -43.68 63.37 26.09
N LEU A 440 -44.16 62.12 26.10
CA LEU A 440 -45.58 61.80 26.24
C LEU A 440 -46.12 62.24 27.60
N GLU A 441 -45.39 61.97 28.69
CA GLU A 441 -45.74 62.44 30.04
C GLU A 441 -45.75 63.98 30.11
N ALA A 442 -44.74 64.65 29.57
CA ALA A 442 -44.66 66.10 29.52
C ALA A 442 -45.79 66.71 28.68
N GLY A 443 -46.11 66.10 27.52
CA GLY A 443 -47.23 66.47 26.68
C GLY A 443 -48.57 66.31 27.40
N GLY A 444 -48.77 65.20 28.12
CA GLY A 444 -49.93 64.98 28.98
C GLY A 444 -50.06 66.03 30.09
N GLN A 445 -48.95 66.38 30.75
CA GLN A 445 -48.92 67.47 31.75
C GLN A 445 -49.20 68.84 31.12
N ALA A 446 -48.68 69.13 29.93
CA ALA A 446 -48.92 70.35 29.19
C ALA A 446 -50.40 70.49 28.79
N VAL A 447 -51.03 69.40 28.32
CA VAL A 447 -52.47 69.37 28.03
C VAL A 447 -53.27 69.62 29.30
N GLN A 448 -52.96 68.93 30.41
CA GLN A 448 -53.67 69.11 31.67
C GLN A 448 -53.54 70.55 32.21
N THR A 449 -52.36 71.15 32.12
CA THR A 449 -52.14 72.55 32.53
C THR A 449 -52.87 73.54 31.63
N ALA A 450 -52.90 73.31 30.31
CA ALA A 450 -53.67 74.12 29.38
C ALA A 450 -55.18 74.01 29.62
N GLU A 451 -55.71 72.83 29.93
CA GLU A 451 -57.10 72.63 30.32
C GLU A 451 -57.45 73.38 31.61
N ASN A 452 -56.57 73.29 32.63
CA ASN A 452 -56.74 74.05 33.88
C ASN A 452 -56.72 75.57 33.64
N GLN A 453 -55.80 76.06 32.79
CA GLN A 453 -55.75 77.48 32.40
C GLN A 453 -56.97 77.91 31.58
N ARG A 454 -57.49 77.04 30.71
CA ARG A 454 -58.74 77.31 29.98
C ARG A 454 -59.90 77.44 30.96
N ALA A 455 -60.01 76.53 31.93
CA ALA A 455 -61.04 76.59 32.95
C ALA A 455 -60.95 77.89 33.78
N THR A 456 -59.74 78.34 34.15
CA THR A 456 -59.56 79.62 34.86
C THR A 456 -59.89 80.83 33.98
N ALA A 457 -59.48 80.82 32.70
CA ALA A 457 -59.80 81.87 31.74
C ALA A 457 -61.32 81.96 31.47
N GLU A 458 -62.02 80.83 31.36
CA GLU A 458 -63.48 80.78 31.26
C GLU A 458 -64.14 81.37 32.51
N GLY A 459 -63.62 81.05 33.71
CA GLY A 459 -64.04 81.66 34.97
C GLY A 459 -63.89 83.18 34.97
N LEU A 460 -62.71 83.69 34.57
CA LEU A 460 -62.45 85.14 34.45
C LEU A 460 -63.31 85.80 33.38
N ARG A 461 -63.59 85.12 32.26
CA ARG A 461 -64.45 85.63 31.19
C ARG A 461 -65.89 85.84 31.67
N LEU A 462 -66.41 84.90 32.46
CA LEU A 462 -67.74 85.02 33.06
C LEU A 462 -67.79 86.21 34.03
N GLU A 463 -66.74 86.40 34.84
CA GLU A 463 -66.64 87.56 35.74
C GLU A 463 -66.50 88.89 34.99
N ASN A 464 -65.70 88.94 33.92
CA ASN A 464 -65.56 90.12 33.08
C ASN A 464 -66.89 90.49 32.41
N SER A 465 -67.64 89.49 31.92
CA SER A 465 -68.98 89.69 31.35
C SER A 465 -69.93 90.31 32.38
N ARG A 466 -69.85 89.86 33.64
CA ARG A 466 -70.60 90.44 34.77
C ARG A 466 -70.20 91.90 35.03
N LEU A 467 -68.90 92.22 35.07
CA LEU A 467 -68.39 93.58 35.29
C LEU A 467 -68.69 94.52 34.10
N LYS A 468 -68.65 94.02 32.87
CA LYS A 468 -68.95 94.83 31.67
C LYS A 468 -70.41 95.28 31.67
N ALA A 469 -71.34 94.39 32.02
CA ALA A 469 -72.74 94.76 32.22
C ALA A 469 -72.89 95.88 33.27
N GLN A 470 -72.04 95.91 34.31
CA GLN A 470 -72.02 96.99 35.30
C GLN A 470 -71.51 98.32 34.71
N VAL A 471 -70.47 98.30 33.88
CA VAL A 471 -69.89 99.51 33.26
C VAL A 471 -70.86 100.16 32.27
N ASP A 472 -71.58 99.37 31.47
CA ASP A 472 -72.52 99.91 30.49
C ASP A 472 -73.67 100.69 31.15
N ILE A 473 -74.11 100.24 32.33
CA ILE A 473 -75.08 100.97 33.18
C ILE A 473 -74.52 102.35 33.59
N GLU A 474 -73.23 102.44 33.97
CA GLU A 474 -72.61 103.69 34.38
C GLU A 474 -72.32 104.62 33.19
N ARG A 475 -71.93 104.08 32.03
CA ARG A 475 -71.63 104.88 30.82
C ARG A 475 -72.86 105.62 30.30
N GLN A 476 -74.03 104.99 30.34
CA GLN A 476 -75.28 105.62 29.96
C GLN A 476 -75.52 106.94 30.73
N LYS A 477 -75.09 107.02 31.99
CA LYS A 477 -75.16 108.24 32.83
C LYS A 477 -74.18 109.33 32.39
N VAL A 478 -72.99 108.95 31.91
CA VAL A 478 -71.97 109.93 31.47
C VAL A 478 -72.30 110.51 30.09
N THR A 479 -72.94 109.74 29.23
CA THR A 479 -73.39 110.24 27.91
C THR A 479 -74.43 111.35 28.03
N GLU A 480 -75.26 111.33 29.08
CA GLU A 480 -76.16 112.44 29.41
C GLU A 480 -75.38 113.71 29.77
N LEU A 481 -74.26 113.58 30.48
CA LEU A 481 -73.43 114.69 30.93
C LEU A 481 -72.59 115.30 29.80
N LYS A 482 -72.15 114.50 28.83
CA LYS A 482 -71.32 114.96 27.71
C LYS A 482 -72.10 115.64 26.59
N ALA A 483 -73.42 115.53 26.55
CA ALA A 483 -74.25 116.29 25.61
C ALA A 483 -74.29 117.81 25.92
N MET A 484 -73.70 118.28 27.03
CA MET A 484 -73.80 119.66 27.49
C MET A 484 -72.68 120.61 27.04
N GLN A 485 -71.64 120.18 26.32
CA GLN A 485 -70.51 121.11 26.11
C GLN A 485 -69.64 120.80 24.89
N SER A 486 -69.65 121.68 23.87
CA SER A 486 -68.73 121.61 22.72
C SER A 486 -68.35 122.97 22.14
N ALA A 487 -67.13 123.01 21.56
CA ALA A 487 -66.47 123.99 20.67
C ALA A 487 -65.64 125.11 21.36
N SER A 488 -64.46 125.55 20.88
CA SER A 488 -63.93 125.65 19.50
C SER A 488 -62.39 125.92 19.44
N ASP A 489 -61.80 125.69 18.27
CA ASP A 489 -60.37 125.62 17.90
C ASP A 489 -59.64 126.92 17.45
N ASN A 490 -58.30 126.90 17.58
CA ASN A 490 -57.30 127.69 16.84
C ASN A 490 -55.99 126.86 16.67
N THR A 491 -56.07 125.72 15.97
CA THR A 491 -55.04 124.65 15.97
C THR A 491 -54.41 124.37 14.60
N GLU A 492 -55.05 124.73 13.50
CA GLU A 492 -54.73 124.20 12.15
C GLU A 492 -53.46 124.78 11.50
N LEU A 493 -53.02 125.97 11.89
CA LEU A 493 -51.79 126.57 11.34
C LEU A 493 -50.54 126.10 12.10
N GLN A 494 -50.69 125.84 13.41
CA GLN A 494 -49.62 125.27 14.22
C GLN A 494 -49.38 123.79 13.87
N THR A 495 -50.38 123.08 13.34
CA THR A 495 -50.23 121.68 12.92
C THR A 495 -49.40 121.54 11.65
N LEU A 496 -49.58 122.41 10.65
CA LEU A 496 -48.90 122.26 9.37
C LEU A 496 -47.37 122.49 9.46
N LEU A 497 -46.94 123.38 10.36
CA LEU A 497 -45.51 123.65 10.54
C LEU A 497 -44.83 122.55 11.39
N LYS A 498 -45.59 121.96 12.32
CA LYS A 498 -45.16 120.77 13.06
C LYS A 498 -45.05 119.55 12.13
N THR A 499 -45.94 119.37 11.15
CA THR A 499 -45.88 118.22 10.24
C THR A 499 -44.62 118.22 9.36
N ALA A 500 -44.25 119.36 8.77
CA ALA A 500 -43.04 119.44 7.94
C ALA A 500 -41.74 119.18 8.73
N HIS A 501 -41.66 119.67 9.97
CA HIS A 501 -40.53 119.33 10.85
C HIS A 501 -40.48 117.84 11.19
N THR A 502 -41.63 117.23 11.48
CA THR A 502 -41.68 115.79 11.74
C THR A 502 -41.36 114.94 10.51
N GLU A 503 -41.67 115.39 9.29
CA GLU A 503 -41.33 114.68 8.05
C GLU A 503 -39.84 114.70 7.78
N ARG A 504 -39.16 115.83 7.98
CA ARG A 504 -37.69 115.90 7.88
C ARG A 504 -37.03 114.96 8.88
N ASP A 505 -37.51 114.94 10.12
CA ASP A 505 -36.95 114.09 11.16
C ASP A 505 -37.21 112.61 10.87
N LYS A 506 -38.39 112.26 10.30
CA LYS A 506 -38.70 110.90 9.80
C LYS A 506 -37.76 110.45 8.69
N LEU A 507 -37.54 111.28 7.67
CA LEU A 507 -36.60 110.97 6.59
C LEU A 507 -35.16 110.81 7.10
N GLY A 508 -34.78 111.56 8.14
CA GLY A 508 -33.50 111.39 8.82
C GLY A 508 -33.36 110.02 9.50
N VAL A 509 -34.43 109.57 10.18
CA VAL A 509 -34.51 108.25 10.80
C VAL A 509 -34.48 107.14 9.74
N GLU A 510 -35.31 107.24 8.70
CA GLU A 510 -35.36 106.28 7.59
C GLU A 510 -33.99 106.12 6.89
N LEU A 511 -33.24 107.21 6.74
CA LEU A 511 -31.90 107.17 6.15
C LEU A 511 -30.86 106.50 7.08
N THR A 512 -31.01 106.64 8.39
CA THR A 512 -30.17 105.89 9.35
C THR A 512 -30.56 104.42 9.42
N GLU A 513 -31.85 104.10 9.32
CA GLU A 513 -32.38 102.73 9.26
C GLU A 513 -31.89 102.01 8.00
N LEU A 514 -32.00 102.63 6.82
CA LEU A 514 -31.50 102.04 5.57
C LEU A 514 -29.98 101.78 5.61
N ARG A 515 -29.21 102.68 6.25
CA ARG A 515 -27.76 102.48 6.44
C ARG A 515 -27.48 101.32 7.38
N GLN A 516 -28.26 101.19 8.45
CA GLN A 516 -28.14 100.07 9.39
C GLN A 516 -28.51 98.74 8.70
N GLU A 517 -29.60 98.72 7.92
CA GLU A 517 -30.02 97.56 7.13
C GLU A 517 -28.97 97.16 6.10
N LEU A 518 -28.33 98.13 5.42
CA LEU A 518 -27.23 97.85 4.49
C LEU A 518 -26.03 97.22 5.20
N LEU A 519 -25.62 97.76 6.37
CA LEU A 519 -24.52 97.20 7.16
C LEU A 519 -24.87 95.80 7.68
N GLN A 520 -26.13 95.58 8.08
CA GLN A 520 -26.61 94.29 8.54
C GLN A 520 -26.63 93.27 7.39
N ALA A 521 -27.13 93.64 6.21
CA ALA A 521 -27.08 92.81 5.02
C ALA A 521 -25.63 92.51 4.60
N GLN A 522 -24.71 93.47 4.71
CA GLN A 522 -23.28 93.23 4.47
C GLN A 522 -22.71 92.20 5.44
N ALA A 523 -22.95 92.35 6.75
CA ALA A 523 -22.52 91.37 7.76
C ALA A 523 -23.13 89.97 7.52
N GLU A 524 -24.41 89.90 7.13
CA GLU A 524 -25.07 88.65 6.77
C GLU A 524 -24.45 88.02 5.51
N THR A 525 -24.13 88.80 4.47
CA THR A 525 -23.46 88.28 3.27
C THR A 525 -22.05 87.76 3.57
N GLU A 526 -21.29 88.42 4.45
CA GLU A 526 -19.98 87.95 4.90
C GLU A 526 -20.11 86.65 5.72
N HIS A 527 -21.12 86.56 6.59
CA HIS A 527 -21.41 85.36 7.36
C HIS A 527 -21.79 84.18 6.45
N VAL A 528 -22.69 84.40 5.49
CA VAL A 528 -23.07 83.38 4.49
C VAL A 528 -21.86 82.96 3.67
N ARG A 529 -21.04 83.90 3.19
CA ARG A 529 -19.81 83.59 2.45
C ARG A 529 -18.86 82.72 3.27
N ALA A 530 -18.62 83.05 4.53
CA ALA A 530 -17.79 82.25 5.42
C ALA A 530 -18.38 80.84 5.66
N SER A 531 -19.70 80.74 5.79
CA SER A 531 -20.39 79.45 5.94
C SER A 531 -20.27 78.59 4.67
N VAL A 532 -20.38 79.19 3.47
CA VAL A 532 -20.21 78.51 2.18
C VAL A 532 -18.79 78.00 2.04
N SER A 533 -17.76 78.83 2.28
CA SER A 533 -16.36 78.38 2.22
C SER A 533 -16.06 77.25 3.21
N LYS A 534 -16.68 77.26 4.39
CA LYS A 534 -16.56 76.16 5.36
C LYS A 534 -17.23 74.87 4.88
N VAL A 535 -18.38 74.97 4.22
CA VAL A 535 -19.07 73.81 3.63
C VAL A 535 -18.28 73.27 2.43
N GLU A 536 -17.78 74.13 1.55
CA GLU A 536 -16.93 73.75 0.41
C GLU A 536 -15.68 73.00 0.87
N ALA A 537 -14.98 73.49 1.90
CA ALA A 537 -13.82 72.81 2.46
C ALA A 537 -14.18 71.42 3.05
N LYS A 538 -15.33 71.31 3.72
CA LYS A 538 -15.83 70.01 4.22
C LYS A 538 -16.20 69.06 3.08
N CYS A 539 -16.83 69.56 2.02
CA CYS A 539 -17.16 68.77 0.84
C CYS A 539 -15.90 68.24 0.15
N GLN A 540 -14.87 69.08 -0.03
CA GLN A 540 -13.57 68.67 -0.57
C GLN A 540 -12.90 67.61 0.31
N GLN A 541 -12.88 67.81 1.64
CA GLN A 541 -12.32 66.84 2.57
C GLN A 541 -13.05 65.49 2.51
N LEU A 542 -14.39 65.50 2.45
CA LEU A 542 -15.18 64.27 2.32
C LEU A 542 -14.96 63.59 0.97
N GLN A 543 -14.80 64.36 -0.10
CA GLN A 543 -14.47 63.84 -1.43
C GLN A 543 -13.09 63.16 -1.43
N GLU A 544 -12.05 63.82 -0.92
CA GLU A 544 -10.70 63.22 -0.81
C GLU A 544 -10.70 61.95 0.05
N GLN A 545 -11.50 61.92 1.13
CA GLN A 545 -11.64 60.73 1.96
C GLN A 545 -12.39 59.59 1.26
N ALA A 546 -13.39 59.92 0.43
CA ALA A 546 -14.08 58.93 -0.39
C ALA A 546 -13.15 58.36 -1.48
N GLU A 547 -12.41 59.21 -2.19
CA GLU A 547 -11.44 58.80 -3.22
C GLU A 547 -10.32 57.91 -2.65
N LYS A 548 -9.80 58.24 -1.46
CA LYS A 548 -8.80 57.39 -0.77
C LYS A 548 -9.37 56.01 -0.43
N ARG A 549 -10.59 55.94 0.12
CA ARG A 549 -11.25 54.67 0.43
C ARG A 549 -11.54 53.86 -0.83
N GLU A 550 -11.95 54.51 -1.92
CA GLU A 550 -12.19 53.85 -3.20
C GLU A 550 -10.90 53.24 -3.74
N LEU A 551 -9.78 53.95 -3.67
CA LEU A 551 -8.48 53.44 -4.09
C LEU A 551 -8.00 52.28 -3.21
N GLU A 552 -8.17 52.38 -1.89
CA GLU A 552 -7.86 51.29 -0.95
C GLU A 552 -8.67 50.03 -1.25
N LEU A 553 -9.98 50.17 -1.47
CA LEU A 553 -10.85 49.05 -1.85
C LEU A 553 -10.48 48.48 -3.22
N CYS A 554 -10.17 49.33 -4.21
CA CYS A 554 -9.70 48.86 -5.52
C CYS A 554 -8.42 48.03 -5.40
N ASN A 555 -7.46 48.47 -4.59
CA ASN A 555 -6.21 47.73 -4.36
C ASN A 555 -6.48 46.41 -3.62
N GLN A 556 -7.40 46.41 -2.66
CA GLN A 556 -7.78 45.19 -1.93
C GLN A 556 -8.47 44.18 -2.84
N VAL A 557 -9.38 44.63 -3.72
CA VAL A 557 -10.01 43.79 -4.73
C VAL A 557 -8.97 43.20 -5.68
N ALA A 558 -8.06 44.02 -6.21
CA ALA A 558 -7.00 43.54 -7.11
C ALA A 558 -6.09 42.49 -6.43
N SER A 559 -5.74 42.70 -5.16
CA SER A 559 -4.96 41.72 -4.39
C SER A 559 -5.73 40.43 -4.15
N LEU A 560 -7.03 40.51 -3.84
CA LEU A 560 -7.88 39.32 -3.69
C LEU A 560 -8.06 38.56 -5.00
N GLU A 561 -8.17 39.27 -6.14
CA GLU A 561 -8.21 38.66 -7.47
C GLU A 561 -6.90 37.91 -7.79
N GLU A 562 -5.74 38.47 -7.44
CA GLU A 562 -4.45 37.80 -7.62
C GLU A 562 -4.33 36.53 -6.77
N VAL A 563 -4.72 36.59 -5.49
CA VAL A 563 -4.76 35.42 -4.61
C VAL A 563 -5.75 34.37 -5.14
N GLY A 564 -6.90 34.80 -5.65
CA GLY A 564 -7.87 33.92 -6.31
C GLY A 564 -7.27 33.20 -7.51
N LEU A 565 -6.56 33.92 -8.38
CA LEU A 565 -5.88 33.33 -9.54
C LEU A 565 -4.77 32.34 -9.14
N GLN A 566 -4.00 32.66 -8.09
CA GLN A 566 -3.00 31.75 -7.55
C GLN A 566 -3.64 30.47 -7.00
N ALA A 567 -4.75 30.58 -6.26
CA ALA A 567 -5.50 29.44 -5.77
C ALA A 567 -6.07 28.58 -6.92
N GLU A 568 -6.60 29.20 -7.98
CA GLU A 568 -7.06 28.48 -9.16
C GLU A 568 -5.94 27.71 -9.86
N ASN A 569 -4.74 28.29 -9.94
CA ASN A 569 -3.57 27.61 -10.51
C ASN A 569 -3.14 26.42 -9.64
N GLN A 570 -3.10 26.57 -8.32
CA GLN A 570 -2.83 25.45 -7.41
C GLN A 570 -3.86 24.33 -7.55
N VAL A 571 -5.14 24.67 -7.73
CA VAL A 571 -6.19 23.68 -7.98
C VAL A 571 -5.96 22.94 -9.31
N LYS A 572 -5.46 23.60 -10.35
CA LYS A 572 -5.11 22.94 -11.62
C LYS A 572 -3.92 21.99 -11.44
N GLU A 573 -2.84 22.44 -10.81
CA GLU A 573 -1.68 21.61 -10.52
C GLU A 573 -2.06 20.38 -9.69
N MET A 574 -2.88 20.56 -8.65
CA MET A 574 -3.40 19.44 -7.86
C MET A 574 -4.26 18.47 -8.68
N LYS A 575 -5.02 18.95 -9.67
CA LYS A 575 -5.81 18.07 -10.54
C LYS A 575 -4.89 17.27 -11.46
N GLU A 576 -3.85 17.88 -12.00
CA GLU A 576 -2.86 17.21 -12.83
C GLU A 576 -2.13 16.11 -12.03
N THR A 577 -1.69 16.39 -10.80
CA THR A 577 -1.07 15.37 -9.94
C THR A 577 -2.04 14.24 -9.58
N ILE A 578 -3.32 14.54 -9.35
CA ILE A 578 -4.34 13.49 -9.14
C ILE A 578 -4.45 12.60 -10.38
N PHE A 579 -4.54 13.17 -11.59
CA PHE A 579 -4.62 12.39 -12.83
C PHE A 579 -3.38 11.51 -13.04
N GLU A 580 -2.19 12.02 -12.77
CA GLU A 580 -0.95 11.25 -12.86
C GLU A 580 -0.92 10.08 -11.86
N LEU A 581 -1.37 10.31 -10.62
CA LEU A 581 -1.45 9.27 -9.60
C LEU A 581 -2.51 8.21 -9.95
N GLU A 582 -3.66 8.61 -10.50
CA GLU A 582 -4.70 7.69 -10.97
C GLU A 582 -4.18 6.80 -12.10
N ASP A 583 -3.44 7.35 -13.07
CA ASP A 583 -2.82 6.59 -14.16
C ASP A 583 -1.79 5.58 -13.63
N GLN A 584 -0.94 5.99 -12.68
CA GLN A 584 0.03 5.10 -12.03
C GLN A 584 -0.65 3.93 -11.29
N VAL A 585 -1.76 4.20 -10.58
CA VAL A 585 -2.52 3.16 -9.88
C VAL A 585 -3.13 2.18 -10.88
N GLU A 586 -3.68 2.65 -12.00
CA GLU A 586 -4.26 1.77 -13.03
C GLU A 586 -3.18 0.95 -13.73
N GLN A 587 -2.01 1.55 -14.02
CA GLN A 587 -0.85 0.83 -14.53
C GLN A 587 -0.40 -0.28 -13.56
N GLN A 588 -0.31 0.02 -12.26
CA GLN A 588 0.05 -0.98 -11.26
C GLN A 588 -0.99 -2.11 -11.16
N ARG A 589 -2.29 -1.79 -11.28
CA ARG A 589 -3.36 -2.80 -11.35
C ARG A 589 -3.18 -3.73 -12.56
N ALA A 590 -2.83 -3.19 -13.73
CA ALA A 590 -2.56 -3.98 -14.93
C ALA A 590 -1.35 -4.91 -14.73
N VAL A 591 -0.24 -4.40 -14.19
CA VAL A 591 0.97 -5.21 -13.89
C VAL A 591 0.67 -6.32 -12.88
N ASN A 592 -0.06 -6.03 -11.81
CA ASN A 592 -0.45 -7.02 -10.82
C ASN A 592 -1.34 -8.11 -11.43
N CYS A 593 -2.27 -7.75 -12.33
CA CYS A 593 -3.10 -8.72 -13.06
C CYS A 593 -2.23 -9.67 -13.91
N HIS A 594 -1.26 -9.14 -14.67
CA HIS A 594 -0.34 -9.95 -15.45
C HIS A 594 0.53 -10.87 -14.58
N THR A 595 1.01 -10.36 -13.45
CA THR A 595 1.82 -11.14 -12.50
C THR A 595 1.00 -12.27 -11.89
N ASN A 596 -0.23 -11.99 -11.45
CA ASN A 596 -1.14 -13.01 -10.93
C ASN A 596 -1.44 -14.09 -11.97
N GLN A 597 -1.61 -13.71 -13.25
CA GLN A 597 -1.80 -14.68 -14.33
C GLN A 597 -0.56 -15.58 -14.51
N ALA A 598 0.65 -15.00 -14.48
CA ALA A 598 1.88 -15.77 -14.59
C ALA A 598 2.08 -16.73 -13.41
N VAL A 599 1.73 -16.31 -12.20
CA VAL A 599 1.74 -17.16 -11.00
C VAL A 599 0.77 -18.33 -11.19
N LEU A 600 -0.47 -18.09 -11.63
CA LEU A 600 -1.44 -19.16 -11.90
C LEU A 600 -0.94 -20.15 -12.96
N ASP A 601 -0.29 -19.66 -14.02
CA ASP A 601 0.27 -20.53 -15.07
C ASP A 601 1.42 -21.40 -14.54
N MET A 602 2.29 -20.83 -13.69
CA MET A 602 3.35 -21.57 -13.01
C MET A 602 2.81 -22.60 -12.02
N GLU A 603 1.82 -22.25 -11.21
CA GLU A 603 1.16 -23.17 -10.27
C GLU A 603 0.55 -24.37 -11.01
N ASN A 604 -0.11 -24.11 -12.15
CA ASN A 604 -0.65 -25.16 -13.00
C ASN A 604 0.44 -26.06 -13.61
N LEU A 605 1.60 -25.50 -13.96
CA LEU A 605 2.73 -26.27 -14.46
C LEU A 605 3.33 -27.15 -13.36
N VAL A 606 3.52 -26.61 -12.16
CA VAL A 606 4.00 -27.37 -10.99
C VAL A 606 3.08 -28.54 -10.70
N LYS A 607 1.76 -28.30 -10.66
CA LYS A 607 0.77 -29.37 -10.44
C LYS A 607 0.88 -30.49 -11.48
N LYS A 608 1.05 -30.15 -12.77
CA LYS A 608 1.25 -31.14 -13.84
C LYS A 608 2.54 -31.95 -13.65
N LEU A 609 3.62 -31.30 -13.22
CA LEU A 609 4.89 -31.98 -12.96
C LEU A 609 4.80 -32.91 -11.74
N GLU A 610 4.07 -32.52 -10.70
CA GLU A 610 3.78 -33.38 -9.54
C GLU A 610 2.98 -34.61 -9.93
N GLU A 611 1.95 -34.45 -10.77
CA GLU A 611 1.16 -35.56 -11.32
C GLU A 611 2.05 -36.52 -12.15
N GLN A 612 2.91 -35.98 -13.02
CA GLN A 612 3.86 -36.77 -13.81
C GLN A 612 4.88 -37.53 -12.93
N LYS A 613 5.40 -36.87 -11.89
CA LYS A 613 6.30 -37.49 -10.92
C LYS A 613 5.62 -38.63 -10.19
N ALA A 614 4.40 -38.42 -9.68
CA ALA A 614 3.64 -39.45 -8.99
C ALA A 614 3.36 -40.67 -9.88
N GLU A 615 3.06 -40.43 -11.15
CA GLU A 615 2.87 -41.48 -12.15
C GLU A 615 4.17 -42.25 -12.45
N ALA A 616 5.29 -41.55 -12.62
CA ALA A 616 6.60 -42.20 -12.81
C ALA A 616 7.02 -43.03 -11.57
N GLU A 617 6.79 -42.53 -10.37
CA GLU A 617 7.02 -43.28 -9.12
C GLU A 617 6.14 -44.54 -9.04
N ARG A 618 4.89 -44.45 -9.49
CA ARG A 618 3.98 -45.60 -9.57
C ARG A 618 4.51 -46.63 -10.57
N GLN A 619 4.96 -46.20 -11.74
CA GLN A 619 5.56 -47.09 -12.76
C GLN A 619 6.83 -47.77 -12.23
N LEU A 620 7.72 -47.03 -11.56
CA LEU A 620 8.91 -47.59 -10.92
C LEU A 620 8.55 -48.64 -9.85
N LYS A 621 7.52 -48.39 -9.04
CA LYS A 621 7.02 -49.37 -8.05
C LYS A 621 6.53 -50.66 -8.72
N VAL A 622 5.83 -50.55 -9.86
CA VAL A 622 5.36 -51.72 -10.62
C VAL A 622 6.53 -52.50 -11.21
N MET A 623 7.45 -51.83 -11.91
CA MET A 623 8.64 -52.47 -12.49
C MET A 623 9.51 -53.13 -11.42
N SER A 624 9.67 -52.48 -10.25
CA SER A 624 10.41 -53.05 -9.12
C SER A 624 9.76 -54.32 -8.57
N ARG A 625 8.42 -54.40 -8.54
CA ARG A 625 7.69 -55.63 -8.17
C ARG A 625 7.92 -56.73 -9.20
N GLN A 626 7.75 -56.43 -10.49
CA GLN A 626 8.00 -57.38 -11.57
C GLN A 626 9.42 -57.96 -11.52
N MET A 627 10.44 -57.11 -11.36
CA MET A 627 11.83 -57.56 -11.20
C MET A 627 12.05 -58.46 -9.97
N LYS A 628 11.25 -58.34 -8.91
CA LYS A 628 11.31 -59.24 -7.74
C LYS A 628 10.63 -60.56 -8.03
N ASP A 629 9.46 -60.52 -8.66
CA ASP A 629 8.69 -61.71 -9.04
C ASP A 629 9.51 -62.57 -10.01
N GLU A 630 10.12 -61.97 -11.05
CA GLU A 630 11.03 -62.66 -11.98
C GLU A 630 12.27 -63.27 -11.27
N LYS A 631 12.84 -62.55 -10.30
CA LYS A 631 13.96 -63.09 -9.48
C LYS A 631 13.52 -64.26 -8.60
N GLU A 632 12.27 -64.28 -8.14
CA GLU A 632 11.71 -65.41 -7.40
C GLU A 632 11.41 -66.59 -8.32
N GLU A 633 10.80 -66.34 -9.47
CA GLU A 633 10.56 -67.35 -10.50
C GLU A 633 11.86 -68.00 -10.96
N TRP A 634 12.91 -67.22 -11.18
CA TRP A 634 14.23 -67.74 -11.53
C TRP A 634 14.81 -68.64 -10.43
N ARG A 635 14.64 -68.27 -9.16
CA ARG A 635 15.05 -69.11 -8.02
C ARG A 635 14.25 -70.41 -7.93
N ARG A 636 12.94 -70.35 -8.19
CA ARG A 636 12.08 -71.55 -8.27
C ARG A 636 12.53 -72.44 -9.42
N PHE A 637 12.75 -71.88 -10.60
CA PHE A 637 13.26 -72.62 -11.77
C PHE A 637 14.62 -73.28 -11.49
N GLN A 638 15.53 -72.60 -10.80
CA GLN A 638 16.81 -73.18 -10.39
C GLN A 638 16.62 -74.37 -9.44
N ALA A 639 15.73 -74.27 -8.45
CA ALA A 639 15.43 -75.35 -7.52
C ALA A 639 14.77 -76.55 -8.22
N ASP A 640 13.83 -76.28 -9.14
CA ASP A 640 13.18 -77.31 -9.95
C ASP A 640 14.19 -78.02 -10.87
N LEU A 641 15.10 -77.25 -11.49
CA LEU A 641 16.18 -77.79 -12.30
C LEU A 641 17.12 -78.68 -11.48
N GLN A 642 17.50 -78.26 -10.27
CA GLN A 642 18.31 -79.08 -9.37
C GLN A 642 17.59 -80.38 -8.99
N THR A 643 16.29 -80.31 -8.70
CA THR A 643 15.47 -81.49 -8.42
C THR A 643 15.42 -82.42 -9.62
N ALA A 644 15.21 -81.89 -10.83
CA ALA A 644 15.22 -82.67 -12.07
C ALA A 644 16.59 -83.34 -12.33
N VAL A 645 17.70 -82.65 -12.04
CA VAL A 645 19.05 -83.22 -12.15
C VAL A 645 19.29 -84.35 -11.13
N VAL A 646 18.82 -84.20 -9.89
CA VAL A 646 18.90 -85.27 -8.87
C VAL A 646 18.08 -86.48 -9.33
N VAL A 647 16.81 -86.28 -9.69
CA VAL A 647 15.93 -87.36 -10.19
C VAL A 647 16.54 -88.05 -11.42
N ALA A 648 17.08 -87.29 -12.37
CA ALA A 648 17.75 -87.88 -13.54
C ALA A 648 18.99 -88.71 -13.16
N ASN A 649 19.75 -88.29 -12.14
CA ASN A 649 20.86 -89.08 -11.61
C ASN A 649 20.40 -90.33 -10.87
N ASP A 650 19.33 -90.25 -10.09
CA ASP A 650 18.76 -91.40 -9.37
C ASP A 650 18.26 -92.45 -10.37
N ILE A 651 17.45 -92.05 -11.36
CA ILE A 651 17.00 -92.92 -12.45
C ILE A 651 18.20 -93.54 -13.19
N LYS A 652 19.26 -92.77 -13.46
CA LYS A 652 20.48 -93.29 -14.09
C LYS A 652 21.15 -94.36 -13.21
N VAL A 653 21.23 -94.15 -11.89
CA VAL A 653 21.83 -95.11 -10.95
C VAL A 653 20.96 -96.37 -10.82
N GLU A 654 19.64 -96.21 -10.70
CA GLU A 654 18.67 -97.30 -10.67
C GLU A 654 18.76 -98.16 -11.93
N ALA A 655 18.70 -97.54 -13.12
CA ALA A 655 18.83 -98.25 -14.39
C ALA A 655 20.19 -98.97 -14.52
N GLN A 656 21.29 -98.36 -14.06
CA GLN A 656 22.58 -99.04 -14.03
C GLN A 656 22.59 -100.23 -13.07
N GLN A 657 21.93 -100.12 -11.92
CA GLN A 657 21.84 -101.19 -10.94
C GLN A 657 20.98 -102.34 -11.47
N GLU A 658 19.82 -102.05 -12.04
CA GLU A 658 18.98 -103.04 -12.73
C GLU A 658 19.76 -103.75 -13.82
N LEU A 659 20.51 -103.01 -14.66
CA LEU A 659 21.37 -103.59 -15.69
C LEU A 659 22.44 -104.53 -15.09
N ARG A 660 23.09 -104.15 -13.98
CA ARG A 660 24.04 -105.03 -13.26
C ARG A 660 23.34 -106.29 -12.73
N THR A 661 22.13 -106.16 -12.17
CA THR A 661 21.36 -107.31 -11.68
C THR A 661 20.94 -108.25 -12.79
N LEU A 662 20.46 -107.72 -13.92
CA LEU A 662 20.11 -108.51 -15.11
C LEU A 662 21.33 -109.21 -15.70
N ARG A 663 22.49 -108.54 -15.77
CA ARG A 663 23.76 -109.18 -16.20
C ARG A 663 24.17 -110.33 -15.28
N ARG A 664 24.05 -110.15 -13.96
CA ARG A 664 24.33 -111.23 -12.99
C ARG A 664 23.36 -112.39 -13.15
N GLN A 665 22.06 -112.12 -13.26
CA GLN A 665 21.05 -113.16 -13.51
C GLN A 665 21.31 -113.90 -14.82
N LEU A 666 21.64 -113.18 -15.89
CA LEU A 666 22.04 -113.78 -17.16
C LEU A 666 23.26 -114.70 -17.00
N GLN A 667 24.29 -114.26 -16.27
CA GLN A 667 25.46 -115.09 -15.99
C GLN A 667 25.09 -116.33 -15.17
N GLU A 668 24.27 -116.18 -14.13
CA GLU A 668 23.80 -117.31 -13.31
C GLU A 668 22.99 -118.31 -14.13
N GLU A 669 22.12 -117.84 -15.03
CA GLU A 669 21.36 -118.69 -15.95
C GLU A 669 22.25 -119.34 -17.01
N GLN A 670 23.27 -118.64 -17.52
CA GLN A 670 24.29 -119.20 -18.39
C GLN A 670 25.10 -120.30 -17.67
N ASP A 671 25.49 -120.08 -16.41
CA ASP A 671 26.20 -121.06 -15.58
C ASP A 671 25.30 -122.26 -15.26
N ARG A 672 24.00 -122.05 -14.98
CA ARG A 672 23.01 -123.13 -14.84
C ARG A 672 22.85 -123.91 -16.13
N ASN A 673 22.74 -123.22 -17.27
CA ASN A 673 22.63 -123.85 -18.59
C ASN A 673 23.89 -124.66 -18.91
N ALA A 674 25.08 -124.14 -18.59
CA ALA A 674 26.35 -124.84 -18.73
C ALA A 674 26.41 -126.09 -17.83
N LYS A 675 25.96 -126.00 -16.57
CA LYS A 675 25.85 -127.16 -15.67
C LYS A 675 24.87 -128.21 -16.20
N LEU A 676 23.67 -127.81 -16.61
CA LEU A 676 22.68 -128.71 -17.20
C LEU A 676 23.20 -129.34 -18.50
N SER A 677 23.91 -128.58 -19.33
CA SER A 677 24.57 -129.10 -20.53
C SER A 677 25.64 -130.14 -20.16
N ALA A 678 26.47 -129.87 -19.14
CA ALA A 678 27.43 -130.83 -18.62
C ALA A 678 26.76 -132.09 -18.02
N ASP A 679 25.65 -131.93 -17.30
CA ASP A 679 24.85 -133.05 -16.76
C ASP A 679 24.19 -133.86 -17.88
N LEU A 680 23.70 -133.20 -18.94
CA LEU A 680 23.17 -133.85 -20.14
C LEU A 680 24.27 -134.60 -20.90
N GLU A 681 25.47 -134.03 -21.02
CA GLU A 681 26.64 -134.70 -21.56
C GLU A 681 27.04 -135.90 -20.69
N ALA A 682 26.97 -135.79 -19.35
CA ALA A 682 27.21 -136.91 -18.45
C ALA A 682 26.15 -138.01 -18.59
N LEU A 683 24.86 -137.65 -18.70
CA LEU A 683 23.77 -138.58 -18.98
C LEU A 683 23.86 -139.20 -20.38
N GLN A 684 24.35 -138.46 -21.39
CA GLN A 684 24.71 -139.01 -22.69
C GLN A 684 25.93 -139.92 -22.59
N GLY A 685 26.94 -139.62 -21.76
CA GLY A 685 28.04 -140.54 -21.45
C GLY A 685 27.56 -141.85 -20.80
N VAL A 686 26.53 -141.76 -19.94
CA VAL A 686 25.83 -142.93 -19.36
C VAL A 686 24.94 -143.64 -20.39
N ARG A 687 24.39 -142.93 -21.40
CA ARG A 687 23.63 -143.53 -22.51
C ARG A 687 24.53 -144.11 -23.62
N ILE A 688 25.74 -143.58 -23.82
CA ILE A 688 26.73 -144.04 -24.82
C ILE A 688 27.52 -145.26 -24.30
N SER A 689 27.42 -145.58 -23.01
CA SER A 689 27.75 -146.92 -22.47
C SER A 689 26.63 -147.96 -22.68
N SER A 690 25.52 -147.59 -23.35
CA SER A 690 24.52 -148.52 -23.89
C SER A 690 23.80 -147.93 -25.12
N GLY A 691 24.45 -147.95 -26.29
CA GLY A 691 23.74 -147.92 -27.58
C GLY A 691 24.24 -146.92 -28.62
N ALA A 692 25.19 -147.39 -29.42
CA ALA A 692 25.57 -147.07 -30.80
C ALA A 692 24.84 -145.94 -31.59
N THR A 693 25.68 -144.99 -32.06
CA THR A 693 25.85 -144.42 -33.42
C THR A 693 24.63 -144.14 -34.31
N PHE A 694 24.52 -142.89 -34.81
CA PHE A 694 24.50 -142.59 -36.26
C PHE A 694 24.73 -141.09 -36.53
N GLU A 695 25.66 -140.80 -37.44
CA GLU A 695 25.91 -139.50 -38.06
C GLU A 695 24.82 -139.15 -39.08
N THR A 696 24.45 -137.87 -39.23
CA THR A 696 24.46 -137.15 -40.53
C THR A 696 24.01 -135.68 -40.42
N LYS A 697 24.62 -134.88 -41.30
CA LYS A 697 24.48 -133.43 -41.56
C LYS A 697 23.07 -132.93 -41.88
N THR A 698 22.79 -131.69 -41.43
CA THR A 698 21.97 -130.65 -42.08
C THR A 698 22.29 -129.33 -41.36
N ALA A 699 22.89 -128.28 -41.95
CA ALA A 699 22.34 -127.30 -42.90
C ALA A 699 21.06 -126.59 -42.42
N VAL A 700 20.98 -125.28 -42.73
CA VAL A 700 19.88 -124.29 -42.59
C VAL A 700 20.11 -123.30 -41.43
N GLU A 701 20.48 -122.02 -41.62
CA GLU A 701 19.81 -120.84 -42.22
C GLU A 701 18.94 -120.04 -41.21
N GLY A 702 19.06 -118.70 -41.24
CA GLY A 702 18.20 -117.72 -40.56
C GLY A 702 18.69 -117.29 -39.16
N HIS A 703 18.87 -116.02 -38.80
CA HIS A 703 18.34 -114.75 -39.31
C HIS A 703 19.32 -113.59 -39.07
#